data_AF-A0A6L8E8F7-F1
#
_entry.id   AF-A0A6L8E8F7-F1
#
_cell.length_a   1.000
_cell.length_b   1.000
_cell.length_c   1.000
_cell.angle_alpha   90.00
_cell.angle_beta   90.00
_cell.angle_gamma   90.00
#
_symmetry.space_group_name_H-M   'P 1'
#
loop_
_entity.id
_entity.type
_entity.pdbx_description
1 polymer ?
#
loop_
_entity_poly.entity_id
_entity_poly.type
_entity_poly.pdbx_seq_one_letter_code
_entity_poly.pdbx_strand_id
1 'polypeptide(L)'
;MTATPETAGERPAREMAAAYDPSEVEERIYADWERGGHFRPSGSGRPFTVIMPPPNLTGELHMGHALTVALEDILVRWHRMSGDDTLWLPGVDHAAIAVNTLVERELAERGISRHDIGRERFLEHVWEFVTRSRSRISVQHRRLGASADWERERFTMDPGPRRAVRQTFVSLYEDGLIYRGERIINWCPDCATALSDLEVEHADEPGAFWHVRYPIADERGEPSGEHLVIATTRPETIPADTGVAVNPDDERYRHLIGMYAIVPAGGRVVPIVADAAVSPEAGSGALKVTPGHDPVDFEIGERHGLPILSILSADGHLNDEAGEYAGLERFEARERVVSDLEAHGLVERIEPYTHAVGHCQRSGTIVEPLVSEQWFVRVGPLAGPALDAVREGRIRFVPQRFQRTYEHWMENIRDWTVSRQIWWGHRVPVWYCDDCDHLTVSVDDPDRCGGCAGAAIRQDEDTLDTWFSSGLWPHSTLGWPDADDPDLARFYPTQVMETGYDIIFFWVARMVMLSLYNMRGEIPFETVYLHGLVRAEDGTKMSKSRGNVVDPLAVIERYGTDALRYTVVSGSSPGNDQRLSEERLEAARNLANKLWNASRFVLSMIEEGDDLAPPRLESSLALEDRWILSRRARLVQAVEELLQKFELAEALRHLRDFFWEEFADWYIELAKVRVRSGDRSPLPVLVDVLDSLLRLFHPFMPFVTEEIWGRLAAVRPDAGGAPMLLVARYPEARAVAAFIDGAAEGEFSCVRDFVRAIRNVRSEKRVEAGRWVEAYVVGAEATAPAERLRPAIEQLARARPLHVVGSAEEAPSAGVVQSVLPVGRVVLPLGGLVDIEAERSRLGAQIERLSTEIARLEQKLANEQFRARAPAPVVAKEEERLASARRQRAGFRGSLQELS
;
A
#
# COMPACT_ATOMS: atom_id res chain seq x y z
N MET A 1 -56.64 -7.22 10.00
CA MET A 1 -56.47 -6.66 8.64
C MET A 1 -54.99 -6.39 8.47
N THR A 2 -54.29 -7.40 7.95
CA THR A 2 -52.86 -7.41 7.66
C THR A 2 -52.63 -6.65 6.37
N ALA A 3 -51.93 -5.52 6.45
CA ALA A 3 -51.39 -4.86 5.26
C ALA A 3 -50.18 -5.66 4.79
N THR A 4 -50.34 -6.32 3.66
CA THR A 4 -49.25 -6.88 2.86
C THR A 4 -48.30 -5.74 2.48
N PRO A 5 -46.97 -5.90 2.61
CA PRO A 5 -46.04 -4.93 2.04
C PRO A 5 -46.19 -4.98 0.52
N GLU A 6 -46.47 -3.84 -0.10
CA GLU A 6 -46.41 -3.67 -1.55
C GLU A 6 -44.98 -3.99 -2.02
N THR A 7 -44.86 -5.08 -2.78
CA THR A 7 -43.66 -5.40 -3.55
C THR A 7 -43.40 -4.25 -4.52
N ALA A 8 -42.30 -3.52 -4.32
CA ALA A 8 -41.74 -2.65 -5.36
C ALA A 8 -41.58 -3.49 -6.64
N GLY A 9 -42.29 -3.12 -7.71
CA GLY A 9 -42.38 -3.92 -8.92
C GLY A 9 -40.99 -4.27 -9.47
N GLU A 10 -40.70 -5.57 -9.59
CA GLU A 10 -39.52 -6.06 -10.28
C GLU A 10 -39.55 -5.54 -11.73
N ARG A 11 -38.63 -4.64 -12.06
CA ARG A 11 -38.38 -4.30 -13.47
C ARG A 11 -37.94 -5.58 -14.18
N PRO A 12 -38.41 -5.87 -15.40
CA PRO A 12 -37.95 -7.01 -16.18
C PRO A 12 -36.41 -7.04 -16.23
N ALA A 13 -35.78 -8.22 -16.23
CA ALA A 13 -34.32 -8.36 -16.28
C ALA A 13 -33.64 -7.58 -17.44
N ARG A 14 -34.42 -7.25 -18.49
CA ARG A 14 -34.01 -6.51 -19.70
C ARG A 14 -34.16 -4.98 -19.57
N GLU A 15 -34.87 -4.47 -18.56
CA GLU A 15 -35.08 -3.03 -18.35
C GLU A 15 -34.06 -2.47 -17.36
N MET A 16 -33.04 -1.80 -17.91
CA MET A 16 -32.00 -1.11 -17.14
C MET A 16 -32.12 0.41 -17.29
N ALA A 17 -31.82 1.13 -16.20
CA ALA A 17 -31.74 2.59 -16.19
C ALA A 17 -30.70 3.11 -17.19
N ALA A 18 -30.88 4.35 -17.67
CA ALA A 18 -30.00 4.95 -18.66
C ALA A 18 -28.59 5.28 -18.12
N ALA A 19 -28.45 5.43 -16.81
CA ALA A 19 -27.19 5.62 -16.13
C ALA A 19 -27.09 4.67 -14.93
N TYR A 20 -25.87 4.27 -14.59
CA TYR A 20 -25.59 3.52 -13.38
C TYR A 20 -25.59 4.46 -12.17
N ASP A 21 -26.37 4.09 -11.14
CA ASP A 21 -26.38 4.76 -9.84
C ASP A 21 -25.86 3.79 -8.77
N PRO A 22 -24.64 3.99 -8.24
CA PRO A 22 -24.09 3.15 -7.19
C PRO A 22 -24.95 3.13 -5.92
N SER A 23 -25.64 4.23 -5.60
CA SER A 23 -26.40 4.37 -4.35
C SER A 23 -27.62 3.44 -4.26
N GLU A 24 -28.17 3.04 -5.42
CA GLU A 24 -29.29 2.08 -5.49
C GLU A 24 -28.84 0.61 -5.47
N VAL A 25 -27.53 0.35 -5.55
CA VAL A 25 -26.97 -0.97 -5.86
C VAL A 25 -26.06 -1.50 -4.77
N GLU A 26 -25.07 -0.70 -4.32
CA GLU A 26 -23.93 -1.21 -3.56
C GLU A 26 -24.35 -1.81 -2.21
N GLU A 27 -25.15 -1.11 -1.41
CA GLU A 27 -25.56 -1.60 -0.08
C GLU A 27 -26.44 -2.85 -0.16
N ARG A 28 -27.36 -2.89 -1.13
CA ARG A 28 -28.24 -4.04 -1.35
C ARG A 28 -27.45 -5.28 -1.73
N ILE A 29 -26.55 -5.16 -2.72
CA ILE A 29 -25.70 -6.27 -3.15
C ILE A 29 -24.82 -6.78 -2.01
N TYR A 30 -24.24 -5.86 -1.24
CA TYR A 30 -23.41 -6.26 -0.11
C TYR A 30 -24.20 -7.09 0.92
N ALA A 31 -25.40 -6.62 1.26
CA ALA A 31 -26.30 -7.35 2.16
C ALA A 31 -26.69 -8.72 1.62
N ASP A 32 -26.85 -8.86 0.29
CA ASP A 32 -27.17 -10.14 -0.34
C ASP A 32 -25.97 -11.10 -0.30
N TRP A 33 -24.74 -10.63 -0.51
CA TRP A 33 -23.52 -11.45 -0.34
C TRP A 33 -23.38 -11.99 1.09
N GLU A 34 -23.56 -11.14 2.09
CA GLU A 34 -23.48 -11.54 3.51
C GLU A 34 -24.58 -12.55 3.86
N ARG A 35 -25.83 -12.29 3.45
CA ARG A 35 -26.96 -13.19 3.70
C ARG A 35 -26.76 -14.56 3.05
N GLY A 36 -26.11 -14.60 1.88
CA GLY A 36 -25.75 -15.83 1.18
C GLY A 36 -24.59 -16.60 1.80
N GLY A 37 -23.87 -16.03 2.77
CA GLY A 37 -22.72 -16.66 3.41
C GLY A 37 -21.51 -16.85 2.48
N HIS A 38 -21.46 -16.09 1.37
CA HIS A 38 -20.50 -16.31 0.28
C HIS A 38 -19.06 -15.87 0.59
N PHE A 39 -18.83 -15.24 1.74
CA PHE A 39 -17.49 -14.85 2.19
C PHE A 39 -16.74 -15.97 2.92
N ARG A 40 -17.48 -16.96 3.44
CA ARG A 40 -16.92 -18.08 4.21
C ARG A 40 -16.08 -18.99 3.29
N PRO A 41 -15.04 -19.65 3.84
CA PRO A 41 -14.33 -20.72 3.14
C PRO A 41 -15.31 -21.80 2.66
N SER A 42 -15.05 -22.36 1.48
CA SER A 42 -15.92 -23.39 0.88
C SER A 42 -15.79 -24.75 1.57
N GLY A 43 -14.71 -24.96 2.32
CA GLY A 43 -14.34 -26.22 2.97
C GLY A 43 -13.76 -27.26 2.00
N SER A 44 -13.52 -26.89 0.74
CA SER A 44 -13.00 -27.79 -0.29
C SER A 44 -12.04 -27.06 -1.25
N GLY A 45 -11.08 -27.77 -1.82
CA GLY A 45 -10.05 -27.16 -2.69
C GLY A 45 -8.75 -26.86 -1.93
N ARG A 46 -7.86 -26.07 -2.55
CA ARG A 46 -6.61 -25.63 -1.93
C ARG A 46 -6.88 -24.42 -1.04
N PRO A 47 -6.37 -24.34 0.21
CA PRO A 47 -6.52 -23.14 1.02
C PRO A 47 -5.79 -21.95 0.38
N PHE A 48 -6.46 -20.80 0.39
CA PHE A 48 -5.85 -19.51 0.07
C PHE A 48 -6.24 -18.52 1.17
N THR A 49 -5.29 -18.27 2.06
CA THR A 49 -5.48 -17.44 3.24
C THR A 49 -4.74 -16.13 3.11
N VAL A 50 -5.48 -15.04 3.32
CA VAL A 50 -4.98 -13.69 3.51
C VAL A 50 -5.46 -13.23 4.88
N ILE A 51 -4.57 -12.63 5.67
CA ILE A 51 -4.95 -12.08 6.96
C ILE A 51 -4.87 -10.57 6.86
N MET A 52 -6.01 -9.92 7.08
CA MET A 52 -6.12 -8.48 7.02
C MET A 52 -5.19 -7.83 8.06
N PRO A 53 -4.35 -6.84 7.66
CA PRO A 53 -3.68 -5.97 8.59
C PRO A 53 -4.67 -5.34 9.55
N PRO A 54 -4.62 -5.67 10.86
CA PRO A 54 -5.65 -5.25 11.77
C PRO A 54 -5.56 -3.73 11.95
N PRO A 55 -6.56 -2.94 11.51
CA PRO A 55 -6.48 -1.50 11.64
C PRO A 55 -6.57 -1.13 13.12
N ASN A 56 -5.78 -0.13 13.49
CA ASN A 56 -5.77 0.41 14.83
C ASN A 56 -7.13 1.04 15.16
N LEU A 57 -7.65 0.78 16.36
CA LEU A 57 -8.91 1.34 16.87
C LEU A 57 -8.86 2.85 17.19
N THR A 58 -8.17 3.65 16.39
CA THR A 58 -7.94 5.10 16.62
C THR A 58 -9.00 6.00 15.99
N GLY A 59 -10.14 5.45 15.56
CA GLY A 59 -11.27 6.21 15.07
C GLY A 59 -11.87 5.69 13.76
N GLU A 60 -11.31 6.13 12.63
CA GLU A 60 -11.82 5.91 11.27
C GLU A 60 -10.72 5.45 10.31
N LEU A 61 -11.14 4.74 9.26
CA LEU A 61 -10.31 4.38 8.11
C LEU A 61 -10.01 5.60 7.22
N HIS A 62 -9.07 5.41 6.30
CA HIS A 62 -8.63 6.42 5.34
C HIS A 62 -8.23 5.75 4.02
N MET A 63 -7.85 6.54 3.01
CA MET A 63 -7.47 6.02 1.68
C MET A 63 -6.41 4.92 1.65
N GLY A 64 -5.44 4.94 2.56
CA GLY A 64 -4.51 3.81 2.72
C GLY A 64 -5.21 2.46 3.00
N HIS A 65 -6.21 2.44 3.89
CA HIS A 65 -7.00 1.24 4.16
C HIS A 65 -7.89 0.85 2.97
N ALA A 66 -8.40 1.83 2.21
CA ALA A 66 -9.16 1.54 0.99
C ALA A 66 -8.30 0.83 -0.07
N LEU A 67 -7.00 1.19 -0.16
CA LEU A 67 -6.03 0.49 -1.01
C LEU A 67 -5.82 -0.95 -0.54
N THR A 68 -5.50 -1.17 0.75
CA THR A 68 -5.34 -2.51 1.34
C THR A 68 -6.55 -3.39 1.07
N VAL A 69 -7.75 -2.90 1.38
CA VAL A 69 -9.01 -3.63 1.12
C VAL A 69 -9.15 -3.98 -0.36
N ALA A 70 -8.89 -3.05 -1.28
CA ALA A 70 -9.02 -3.32 -2.70
C ALA A 70 -8.04 -4.40 -3.18
N LEU A 71 -6.78 -4.35 -2.73
CA LEU A 71 -5.73 -5.28 -3.14
C LEU A 71 -5.97 -6.70 -2.60
N GLU A 72 -6.25 -6.83 -1.30
CA GLU A 72 -6.54 -8.11 -0.67
C GLU A 72 -7.79 -8.75 -1.27
N ASP A 73 -8.87 -7.97 -1.40
CA ASP A 73 -10.15 -8.46 -1.90
C ASP A 73 -10.08 -8.86 -3.38
N ILE A 74 -9.23 -8.22 -4.20
CA ILE A 74 -8.98 -8.68 -5.58
C ILE A 74 -8.43 -10.11 -5.58
N LEU A 75 -7.40 -10.38 -4.77
CA LEU A 75 -6.78 -11.69 -4.69
C LEU A 75 -7.77 -12.73 -4.16
N VAL A 76 -8.49 -12.38 -3.09
CA VAL A 76 -9.49 -13.25 -2.47
C VAL A 76 -10.63 -13.59 -3.43
N ARG A 77 -11.21 -12.61 -4.12
CA ARG A 77 -12.27 -12.85 -5.10
C ARG A 77 -11.77 -13.70 -6.27
N TRP A 78 -10.57 -13.42 -6.79
CA TRP A 78 -9.99 -14.21 -7.88
C TRP A 78 -9.78 -15.67 -7.48
N HIS A 79 -9.15 -15.93 -6.32
CA HIS A 79 -8.95 -17.29 -5.82
C HIS A 79 -10.27 -18.00 -5.51
N ARG A 80 -11.25 -17.30 -4.92
CA ARG A 80 -12.58 -17.85 -4.61
C ARG A 80 -13.29 -18.29 -5.87
N MET A 81 -13.34 -17.42 -6.88
CA MET A 81 -13.95 -17.72 -8.18
C MET A 81 -13.17 -18.80 -8.95
N SER A 82 -11.87 -18.96 -8.68
CA SER A 82 -11.04 -20.03 -9.24
C SER A 82 -11.26 -21.39 -8.55
N GLY A 83 -12.02 -21.42 -7.46
CA GLY A 83 -12.39 -22.64 -6.72
C GLY A 83 -11.46 -23.00 -5.57
N ASP A 84 -10.61 -22.07 -5.13
CA ASP A 84 -9.82 -22.24 -3.91
C ASP A 84 -10.67 -22.03 -2.65
N ASP A 85 -10.24 -22.64 -1.55
CA ASP A 85 -10.83 -22.52 -0.23
C ASP A 85 -10.32 -21.23 0.43
N THR A 86 -10.95 -20.11 0.08
CA THR A 86 -10.44 -18.79 0.48
C THR A 86 -10.85 -18.39 1.89
N LEU A 87 -9.87 -18.06 2.72
CA LEU A 87 -10.08 -17.37 3.99
C LEU A 87 -9.44 -15.97 3.93
N TRP A 88 -10.27 -14.93 3.91
CA TRP A 88 -9.80 -13.59 4.24
C TRP A 88 -10.24 -13.25 5.65
N LEU A 89 -9.29 -13.25 6.57
CA LEU A 89 -9.55 -13.14 7.99
C LEU A 89 -9.53 -11.67 8.43
N PRO A 90 -10.68 -11.07 8.80
CA PRO A 90 -10.72 -9.70 9.27
C PRO A 90 -10.35 -9.64 10.76
N GLY A 91 -9.89 -8.47 11.20
CA GLY A 91 -9.79 -8.18 12.61
C GLY A 91 -9.27 -6.79 12.88
N VAL A 92 -9.15 -6.42 14.14
CA VAL A 92 -8.75 -5.08 14.60
C VAL A 92 -7.70 -5.15 15.70
N ASP A 93 -6.89 -4.10 15.80
CA ASP A 93 -5.82 -3.99 16.79
C ASP A 93 -6.20 -3.03 17.92
N HIS A 94 -5.98 -3.46 19.15
CA HIS A 94 -6.16 -2.68 20.38
C HIS A 94 -5.29 -1.42 20.43
N ALA A 95 -4.16 -1.38 19.70
CA ALA A 95 -3.30 -0.21 19.55
C ALA A 95 -3.03 0.52 20.88
N ALA A 96 -2.54 -0.25 21.86
CA ALA A 96 -2.47 0.06 23.29
C ALA A 96 -2.20 1.54 23.61
N ILE A 97 -1.00 2.03 23.26
CA ILE A 97 -0.58 3.41 23.56
C ILE A 97 -1.48 4.44 22.84
N ALA A 98 -1.90 4.19 21.60
CA ALA A 98 -2.66 5.16 20.81
C ALA A 98 -4.08 5.33 21.35
N VAL A 99 -4.74 4.23 21.68
CA VAL A 99 -6.07 4.24 22.30
C VAL A 99 -5.99 4.84 23.71
N ASN A 100 -4.97 4.49 24.50
CA ASN A 100 -4.76 5.06 25.83
C ASN A 100 -4.69 6.60 25.76
N THR A 101 -3.83 7.15 24.89
CA THR A 101 -3.69 8.60 24.71
C THR A 101 -4.97 9.27 24.20
N LEU A 102 -5.73 8.64 23.31
CA LEU A 102 -6.99 9.21 22.81
C LEU A 102 -8.04 9.32 23.93
N VAL A 103 -8.15 8.28 24.77
CA VAL A 103 -9.09 8.29 25.91
C VAL A 103 -8.63 9.29 26.97
N GLU A 104 -7.34 9.41 27.24
CA GLU A 104 -6.80 10.46 28.12
C GLU A 104 -7.14 11.87 27.62
N ARG A 105 -7.04 12.11 26.31
CA ARG A 105 -7.44 13.39 25.70
C ARG A 105 -8.95 13.63 25.86
N GLU A 106 -9.79 12.64 25.61
CA GLU A 106 -11.26 12.73 25.79
C GLU A 106 -11.63 13.02 27.26
N LEU A 107 -10.89 12.47 28.24
CA LEU A 107 -11.06 12.78 29.66
C LEU A 107 -10.54 14.18 30.03
N ALA A 108 -9.39 14.58 29.49
CA ALA A 108 -8.79 15.88 29.74
C ALA A 108 -9.66 17.04 29.21
N GLU A 109 -10.37 16.86 28.08
CA GLU A 109 -11.38 17.79 27.58
C GLU A 109 -12.52 18.04 28.60
N ARG A 110 -12.73 17.10 29.51
CA ARG A 110 -13.72 17.18 30.61
C ARG A 110 -13.08 17.61 31.93
N GLY A 111 -11.78 17.92 31.94
CA GLY A 111 -11.01 18.32 33.12
C GLY A 111 -10.70 17.16 34.08
N ILE A 112 -10.72 15.92 33.61
CA ILE A 112 -10.49 14.71 34.42
C ILE A 112 -9.20 14.04 33.97
N SER A 113 -8.30 13.71 34.89
CA SER A 113 -7.13 12.87 34.60
C SER A 113 -7.44 11.39 34.85
N ARG A 114 -6.66 10.49 34.22
CA ARG A 114 -6.77 9.04 34.49
C ARG A 114 -6.54 8.71 35.98
N HIS A 115 -5.71 9.49 36.66
CA HIS A 115 -5.38 9.28 38.06
C HIS A 115 -6.54 9.63 38.99
N ASP A 116 -7.41 10.56 38.60
CA ASP A 116 -8.60 10.94 39.37
C ASP A 116 -9.64 9.81 39.44
N ILE A 117 -9.70 8.96 38.41
CA ILE A 117 -10.70 7.89 38.29
C ILE A 117 -10.16 6.49 38.59
N GLY A 118 -8.83 6.33 38.60
CA GLY A 118 -8.16 5.06 38.81
C GLY A 118 -8.23 4.09 37.62
N ARG A 119 -7.43 3.01 37.68
CA ARG A 119 -7.23 2.08 36.56
C ARG A 119 -8.50 1.38 36.10
N GLU A 120 -9.34 0.92 37.02
CA GLU A 120 -10.55 0.16 36.69
C GLU A 120 -11.54 1.01 35.87
N ARG A 121 -11.86 2.22 36.35
CA ARG A 121 -12.76 3.15 35.64
C ARG A 121 -12.18 3.64 34.33
N PHE A 122 -10.87 3.87 34.28
CA PHE A 122 -10.21 4.22 33.02
C PHE A 122 -10.37 3.09 31.99
N LEU A 123 -10.15 1.84 32.38
CA LEU A 123 -10.32 0.69 31.48
C LEU A 123 -11.78 0.52 31.01
N GLU A 124 -12.78 0.80 31.86
CA GLU A 124 -14.19 0.84 31.45
C GLU A 124 -14.40 1.84 30.29
N HIS A 125 -13.88 3.06 30.41
CA HIS A 125 -13.96 4.06 29.34
C HIS A 125 -13.21 3.66 28.07
N VAL A 126 -12.06 3.00 28.22
CA VAL A 126 -11.32 2.46 27.05
C VAL A 126 -12.15 1.40 26.32
N TRP A 127 -12.82 0.50 27.02
CA TRP A 127 -13.68 -0.51 26.41
C TRP A 127 -14.91 0.08 25.70
N GLU A 128 -15.51 1.14 26.26
CA GLU A 128 -16.58 1.90 25.61
C GLU A 128 -16.10 2.49 24.27
N PHE A 129 -14.92 3.13 24.29
CA PHE A 129 -14.29 3.71 23.11
C PHE A 129 -13.96 2.65 22.05
N VAL A 130 -13.38 1.52 22.45
CA VAL A 130 -13.03 0.38 21.59
C VAL A 130 -14.27 -0.19 20.90
N THR A 131 -15.35 -0.41 21.64
CA THR A 131 -16.61 -0.97 21.12
C THR A 131 -17.23 -0.07 20.05
N ARG A 132 -17.25 1.24 20.29
CA ARG A 132 -17.70 2.26 19.33
C ARG A 132 -16.83 2.27 18.07
N SER A 133 -15.51 2.27 18.23
CA SER A 133 -14.56 2.34 17.12
C SER A 133 -14.56 1.09 16.24
N ARG A 134 -14.63 -0.11 16.85
CA ARG A 134 -14.70 -1.39 16.12
C ARG A 134 -15.94 -1.45 15.23
N SER A 135 -17.09 -1.05 15.76
CA SER A 135 -18.35 -1.03 15.00
C SER A 135 -18.26 -0.14 13.75
N ARG A 136 -17.69 1.06 13.88
CA ARG A 136 -17.51 1.99 12.76
C ARG A 136 -16.55 1.46 11.70
N ILE A 137 -15.40 0.95 12.12
CA ILE A 137 -14.40 0.34 11.22
C ILE A 137 -15.02 -0.82 10.43
N SER A 138 -15.80 -1.67 11.09
CA SER A 138 -16.48 -2.81 10.47
C SER A 138 -17.46 -2.33 9.39
N VAL A 139 -18.22 -1.25 9.62
CA VAL A 139 -19.10 -0.64 8.61
C VAL A 139 -18.30 -0.06 7.43
N GLN A 140 -17.18 0.62 7.70
CA GLN A 140 -16.34 1.21 6.64
C GLN A 140 -15.77 0.13 5.70
N HIS A 141 -15.30 -1.01 6.22
CA HIS A 141 -14.85 -2.12 5.37
C HIS A 141 -15.97 -2.71 4.51
N ARG A 142 -17.17 -2.88 5.07
CA ARG A 142 -18.35 -3.34 4.31
C ARG A 142 -18.68 -2.39 3.17
N ARG A 143 -18.67 -1.08 3.45
CA ARG A 143 -18.89 -0.04 2.43
C ARG A 143 -17.79 -0.02 1.37
N LEU A 144 -16.57 -0.45 1.67
CA LEU A 144 -15.50 -0.65 0.68
C LEU A 144 -15.66 -1.95 -0.16
N GLY A 145 -16.68 -2.77 0.13
CA GLY A 145 -16.94 -4.02 -0.57
C GLY A 145 -16.03 -5.17 -0.19
N ALA A 146 -15.46 -5.15 1.03
CA ALA A 146 -14.59 -6.21 1.51
C ALA A 146 -15.33 -7.54 1.68
N SER A 147 -14.98 -8.58 0.91
CA SER A 147 -15.54 -9.93 1.02
C SER A 147 -14.87 -10.81 2.08
N ALA A 148 -14.55 -10.23 3.23
CA ALA A 148 -13.90 -10.89 4.37
C ALA A 148 -14.89 -11.77 5.17
N ASP A 149 -14.38 -12.80 5.83
CA ASP A 149 -15.21 -13.67 6.69
C ASP A 149 -15.48 -12.99 8.05
N TRP A 150 -16.53 -12.17 8.09
CA TRP A 150 -16.92 -11.40 9.27
C TRP A 150 -17.31 -12.24 10.49
N GLU A 151 -17.65 -13.51 10.32
CA GLU A 151 -17.93 -14.41 11.45
C GLU A 151 -16.66 -14.84 12.17
N ARG A 152 -15.52 -14.75 11.47
CA ARG A 152 -14.20 -15.02 12.00
C ARG A 152 -13.45 -13.75 12.39
N GLU A 153 -14.13 -12.60 12.49
CA GLU A 153 -13.49 -11.36 12.95
C GLU A 153 -12.76 -11.59 14.28
N ARG A 154 -11.49 -11.16 14.35
CA ARG A 154 -10.65 -11.25 15.54
C ARG A 154 -10.31 -9.89 16.10
N PHE A 155 -10.07 -9.84 17.39
CA PHE A 155 -9.49 -8.70 18.09
C PHE A 155 -8.27 -9.17 18.88
N THR A 156 -7.21 -8.38 18.88
CA THR A 156 -5.94 -8.74 19.56
C THR A 156 -6.11 -9.06 21.05
N MET A 157 -7.13 -8.50 21.72
CA MET A 157 -7.42 -8.78 23.14
C MET A 157 -8.51 -9.86 23.36
N ASP A 158 -8.98 -10.55 22.31
CA ASP A 158 -9.89 -11.68 22.43
C ASP A 158 -9.26 -12.84 23.25
N PRO A 159 -10.05 -13.72 23.88
CA PRO A 159 -9.53 -14.78 24.73
C PRO A 159 -8.43 -15.66 24.09
N GLY A 160 -8.58 -16.03 22.82
CA GLY A 160 -7.60 -16.82 22.06
C GLY A 160 -6.27 -16.07 21.86
N PRO A 161 -6.27 -14.94 21.14
CA PRO A 161 -5.09 -14.09 20.98
C PRO A 161 -4.44 -13.67 22.31
N ARG A 162 -5.21 -13.36 23.35
CA ARG A 162 -4.67 -13.06 24.70
C ARG A 162 -3.91 -14.26 25.28
N ARG A 163 -4.43 -15.48 25.13
CA ARG A 163 -3.74 -16.70 25.56
C ARG A 163 -2.46 -16.92 24.75
N ALA A 164 -2.49 -16.67 23.44
CA ALA A 164 -1.31 -16.75 22.57
C ALA A 164 -0.18 -15.81 23.03
N VAL A 165 -0.52 -14.56 23.38
CA VAL A 165 0.45 -13.59 23.92
C VAL A 165 1.10 -14.12 25.21
N ARG A 166 0.30 -14.61 26.16
CA ARG A 166 0.81 -15.15 27.43
C ARG A 166 1.66 -16.40 27.20
N GLN A 167 1.22 -17.31 26.33
CA GLN A 167 1.98 -18.50 25.96
C GLN A 167 3.33 -18.14 25.36
N THR A 168 3.37 -17.22 24.40
CA THR A 168 4.62 -16.77 23.76
C THR A 168 5.56 -16.15 24.79
N PHE A 169 5.05 -15.28 25.66
CA PHE A 169 5.85 -14.64 26.70
C PHE A 169 6.48 -15.69 27.63
N VAL A 170 5.68 -16.62 28.14
CA VAL A 170 6.14 -17.66 29.07
C VAL A 170 7.19 -18.55 28.40
N SER A 171 6.95 -19.02 27.17
CA SER A 171 7.90 -19.86 26.45
C SER A 171 9.22 -19.14 26.18
N LEU A 172 9.18 -17.88 25.73
CA LEU A 172 10.40 -17.09 25.54
C LEU A 172 11.15 -16.84 26.86
N TYR A 173 10.44 -16.65 27.97
CA TYR A 173 11.04 -16.50 29.29
C TYR A 173 11.73 -17.78 29.75
N GLU A 174 11.07 -18.93 29.61
CA GLU A 174 11.62 -20.26 29.93
C GLU A 174 12.88 -20.57 29.10
N ASP A 175 12.92 -20.13 27.85
CA ASP A 175 14.09 -20.28 26.96
C ASP A 175 15.18 -19.21 27.20
N GLY A 176 15.01 -18.29 28.16
CA GLY A 176 15.96 -17.21 28.46
C GLY A 176 16.04 -16.13 27.36
N LEU A 177 15.06 -16.10 26.46
CA LEU A 177 14.93 -15.10 25.40
C LEU A 177 14.17 -13.86 25.86
N ILE A 178 13.30 -13.97 26.87
CA ILE A 178 12.79 -12.81 27.60
C ILE A 178 13.53 -12.66 28.92
N TYR A 179 13.96 -11.43 29.22
CA TYR A 179 14.61 -11.09 30.47
C TYR A 179 14.21 -9.69 30.94
N ARG A 180 14.42 -9.44 32.23
CA ARG A 180 14.27 -8.12 32.84
C ARG A 180 15.65 -7.55 33.15
N GLY A 181 15.86 -6.27 32.86
CA GLY A 181 17.14 -5.62 33.13
C GLY A 181 17.06 -4.11 33.04
N GLU A 182 18.05 -3.43 33.62
CA GLU A 182 18.22 -1.99 33.48
C GLU A 182 18.94 -1.69 32.17
N ARG A 183 18.30 -0.91 31.31
CA ARG A 183 18.92 -0.37 30.11
C ARG A 183 18.47 1.06 29.90
N ILE A 184 19.24 1.78 29.09
CA ILE A 184 18.78 3.05 28.56
C ILE A 184 17.65 2.80 27.55
N ILE A 185 16.55 3.52 27.74
CA ILE A 185 15.36 3.46 26.91
C ILE A 185 15.00 4.84 26.38
N ASN A 186 14.31 4.87 25.26
CA ASN A 186 13.65 6.08 24.80
C ASN A 186 12.42 6.32 25.68
N TRP A 187 12.36 7.43 26.41
CA TRP A 187 11.24 7.79 27.25
C TRP A 187 10.55 9.04 26.72
N CYS A 188 9.22 9.03 26.68
CA CYS A 188 8.44 10.22 26.35
C CYS A 188 7.87 10.83 27.65
N PRO A 189 8.32 12.03 28.08
CA PRO A 189 7.81 12.69 29.29
C PRO A 189 6.30 12.93 29.24
N ASP A 190 5.77 13.35 28.08
CA ASP A 190 4.34 13.65 27.93
C ASP A 190 3.45 12.40 27.92
N CYS A 191 3.91 11.30 27.31
CA CYS A 191 3.16 10.04 27.31
C CYS A 191 3.41 9.20 28.57
N ALA A 192 4.43 9.55 29.35
CA ALA A 192 4.91 8.83 30.53
C ALA A 192 5.10 7.32 30.27
N THR A 193 5.77 6.97 29.17
CA THR A 193 6.04 5.57 28.79
C THR A 193 7.33 5.43 28.00
N ALA A 194 7.92 4.24 28.09
CA ALA A 194 8.98 3.79 27.20
C ALA A 194 8.50 3.70 25.74
N LEU A 195 9.38 4.02 24.81
CA LEU A 195 9.23 3.92 23.36
C LEU A 195 10.28 2.95 22.80
N SER A 196 9.92 2.21 21.75
CA SER A 196 10.93 1.51 20.94
C SER A 196 11.68 2.49 20.03
N ASP A 197 12.90 2.12 19.58
CA ASP A 197 13.68 2.94 18.63
C ASP A 197 12.90 3.33 17.37
N LEU A 198 12.00 2.44 16.93
CA LEU A 198 11.20 2.67 15.73
C LEU A 198 10.08 3.72 15.96
N GLU A 199 9.72 4.01 17.21
CA GLU A 199 8.68 5.00 17.58
C GLU A 199 9.24 6.42 17.75
N VAL A 200 10.55 6.60 17.50
CA VAL A 200 11.26 7.88 17.61
C VAL A 200 11.56 8.45 16.21
N GLU A 201 10.92 9.57 15.88
CA GLU A 201 11.14 10.31 14.63
C GLU A 201 12.23 11.37 14.83
N HIS A 202 13.26 11.34 13.99
CA HIS A 202 14.35 12.30 14.10
C HIS A 202 14.11 13.51 13.18
N ALA A 203 14.26 14.71 13.73
CA ALA A 203 14.16 15.96 13.00
C ALA A 203 15.40 16.83 13.25
N ASP A 204 15.90 17.49 12.21
CA ASP A 204 17.02 18.42 12.32
C ASP A 204 16.56 19.70 13.02
N GLU A 205 17.07 19.96 14.23
CA GLU A 205 16.73 21.14 15.02
C GLU A 205 17.94 22.05 15.24
N PRO A 206 17.73 23.39 15.20
CA PRO A 206 18.77 24.33 15.58
C PRO A 206 19.02 24.26 17.10
N GLY A 207 20.25 23.97 17.48
CA GLY A 207 20.74 24.02 18.84
C GLY A 207 22.09 24.70 18.92
N ALA A 208 22.86 24.37 19.95
CA ALA A 208 24.23 24.82 20.09
C ALA A 208 25.13 23.69 20.58
N PHE A 209 26.43 23.89 20.39
CA PHE A 209 27.49 23.03 20.88
C PHE A 209 28.33 23.84 21.86
N TRP A 210 28.22 23.48 23.13
CA TRP A 210 28.90 24.15 24.23
C TRP A 210 30.24 23.47 24.46
N HIS A 211 31.32 24.24 24.32
CA HIS A 211 32.66 23.80 24.67
C HIS A 211 32.95 24.19 26.12
N VAL A 212 32.97 23.20 27.00
CA VAL A 212 33.07 23.37 28.45
C VAL A 212 34.42 22.82 28.94
N ARG A 213 35.10 23.60 29.77
CA ARG A 213 36.36 23.21 30.41
C ARG A 213 36.10 22.34 31.63
N TYR A 214 36.69 21.15 31.65
CA TYR A 214 36.72 20.22 32.77
C TYR A 214 38.09 20.29 33.43
N PRO A 215 38.20 20.89 34.64
CA PRO A 215 39.46 20.94 35.37
C PRO A 215 39.99 19.53 35.68
N ILE A 216 41.30 19.32 35.54
CA ILE A 216 41.95 18.07 35.96
C ILE A 216 42.17 18.10 37.46
N ALA A 217 41.82 17.03 38.15
CA ALA A 217 42.03 16.90 39.59
C ALA A 217 43.49 16.53 39.90
N ASP A 218 44.03 17.12 40.96
CA ASP A 218 45.30 16.73 41.57
C ASP A 218 45.15 15.51 42.50
N GLU A 219 46.23 15.09 43.17
CA GLU A 219 46.22 13.95 44.11
C GLU A 219 45.27 14.14 45.32
N ARG A 220 44.79 15.37 45.56
CA ARG A 220 43.87 15.72 46.66
C ARG A 220 42.43 15.90 46.17
N GLY A 221 42.19 15.77 44.86
CA GLY A 221 40.87 16.00 44.26
C GLY A 221 40.58 17.47 43.92
N GLU A 222 41.57 18.35 43.97
CA GLU A 222 41.43 19.79 43.73
C GLU A 222 41.91 20.17 42.31
N PRO A 223 41.48 21.30 41.72
CA PRO A 223 41.90 21.69 40.38
C PRO A 223 43.44 21.87 40.27
N SER A 224 44.09 21.12 39.38
CA SER A 224 45.54 21.16 39.16
C SER A 224 46.01 22.40 38.38
N GLY A 225 45.08 23.13 37.76
CA GLY A 225 45.34 24.23 36.82
C GLY A 225 45.37 23.79 35.35
N GLU A 226 45.46 22.50 35.07
CA GLU A 226 45.21 21.92 33.74
C GLU A 226 43.71 21.64 33.56
N HIS A 227 43.22 21.68 32.32
CA HIS A 227 41.84 21.32 31.99
C HIS A 227 41.80 20.66 30.61
N LEU A 228 40.77 19.85 30.38
CA LEU A 228 40.38 19.39 29.04
C LEU A 228 39.08 20.07 28.62
N VAL A 229 38.81 20.13 27.32
CA VAL A 229 37.60 20.73 26.78
C VAL A 229 36.68 19.61 26.30
N ILE A 230 35.42 19.65 26.69
CA ILE A 230 34.37 18.75 26.20
C ILE A 230 33.37 19.57 25.42
N ALA A 231 32.95 19.04 24.28
CA ALA A 231 31.89 19.64 23.50
C ALA A 231 30.59 18.83 23.64
N THR A 232 29.50 19.47 24.04
CA THR A 232 28.20 18.82 24.29
C THR A 232 27.04 19.66 23.75
N THR A 233 25.97 19.01 23.30
CA THR A 233 24.68 19.64 22.95
C THR A 233 23.71 19.68 24.14
N ARG A 234 24.04 19.02 25.25
CA ARG A 234 23.16 18.84 26.41
C ARG A 234 23.85 19.24 27.73
N PRO A 235 24.11 20.54 27.97
CA PRO A 235 24.79 20.95 29.19
C PRO A 235 23.97 20.64 30.46
N GLU A 236 22.64 20.55 30.38
CA GLU A 236 21.77 20.12 31.48
C GLU A 236 22.08 18.70 32.02
N THR A 237 22.80 17.89 31.24
CA THR A 237 23.20 16.53 31.65
C THR A 237 24.59 16.47 32.29
N ILE A 238 25.37 17.57 32.29
CA ILE A 238 26.70 17.62 32.94
C ILE A 238 26.64 17.24 34.42
N PRO A 239 25.63 17.66 35.21
CA PRO A 239 25.49 17.20 36.60
C PRO A 239 25.29 15.69 36.76
N ALA A 240 25.11 14.93 35.68
CA ALA A 240 25.03 13.47 35.67
C ALA A 240 26.31 12.77 35.20
N ASP A 241 27.37 13.51 34.86
CA ASP A 241 28.61 12.91 34.37
C ASP A 241 29.25 12.03 35.44
N THR A 242 29.67 10.84 35.02
CA THR A 242 30.38 9.86 35.87
C THR A 242 31.73 9.45 35.30
N GLY A 243 32.11 9.98 34.14
CA GLY A 243 33.43 9.83 33.54
C GLY A 243 33.68 10.83 32.41
N VAL A 244 34.91 10.86 31.92
CA VAL A 244 35.28 11.52 30.67
C VAL A 244 35.98 10.48 29.79
N ALA A 245 35.54 10.32 28.54
CA ALA A 245 36.16 9.42 27.59
C ALA A 245 37.02 10.18 26.59
N VAL A 246 38.22 9.69 26.34
CA VAL A 246 39.12 10.19 25.29
C VAL A 246 39.52 9.05 24.38
N ASN A 247 39.80 9.36 23.11
CA ASN A 247 40.30 8.34 22.20
C ASN A 247 41.74 7.94 22.59
N PRO A 248 42.08 6.63 22.65
CA PRO A 248 43.43 6.18 23.02
C PRO A 248 44.54 6.67 22.08
N ASP A 249 44.21 6.94 20.82
CA ASP A 249 45.14 7.39 19.78
C ASP A 249 45.22 8.93 19.68
N ASP A 250 44.47 9.68 20.50
CA ASP A 250 44.52 11.14 20.52
C ASP A 250 45.70 11.64 21.37
N GLU A 251 46.77 12.06 20.70
CA GLU A 251 48.00 12.56 21.34
C GLU A 251 47.75 13.75 22.29
N ARG A 252 46.67 14.52 22.11
CA ARG A 252 46.36 15.70 22.93
C ARG A 252 45.99 15.36 24.37
N TYR A 253 45.34 14.21 24.60
CA TYR A 253 44.80 13.83 25.90
C TYR A 253 45.35 12.49 26.42
N ARG A 254 46.22 11.83 25.66
CA ARG A 254 46.78 10.52 26.05
C ARG A 254 47.45 10.52 27.42
N HIS A 255 48.06 11.65 27.83
CA HIS A 255 48.68 11.78 29.15
C HIS A 255 47.68 11.92 30.31
N LEU A 256 46.41 12.21 30.01
CA LEU A 256 45.32 12.35 30.99
C LEU A 256 44.59 11.03 31.25
N ILE A 257 44.81 9.99 30.45
CA ILE A 257 44.17 8.68 30.62
C ILE A 257 44.56 8.07 31.98
N GLY A 258 43.57 7.69 32.77
CA GLY A 258 43.74 7.18 34.14
C GLY A 258 43.86 8.27 35.21
N MET A 259 43.85 9.55 34.83
CA MET A 259 43.67 10.67 35.75
C MET A 259 42.18 10.92 36.02
N TYR A 260 41.88 11.98 36.77
CA TYR A 260 40.52 12.36 37.13
C TYR A 260 40.23 13.79 36.69
N ALA A 261 38.99 14.04 36.29
CA ALA A 261 38.45 15.37 35.97
C ALA A 261 37.41 15.78 37.03
N ILE A 262 37.25 17.07 37.23
CA ILE A 262 36.20 17.65 38.09
C ILE A 262 35.04 18.05 37.20
N VAL A 263 33.85 17.50 37.47
CA VAL A 263 32.62 17.83 36.76
C VAL A 263 32.28 19.31 37.04
N PRO A 264 32.20 20.16 35.99
CA PRO A 264 32.01 21.61 36.12
C PRO A 264 30.74 22.03 36.87
N ALA A 265 29.69 21.22 36.80
CA ALA A 265 28.44 21.42 37.51
C ALA A 265 28.30 20.32 38.58
N GLY A 266 28.32 20.70 39.86
CA GLY A 266 28.25 19.78 41.00
C GLY A 266 29.60 19.32 41.58
N GLY A 267 30.72 19.56 40.90
CA GLY A 267 32.08 19.43 41.48
C GLY A 267 32.56 18.01 41.78
N ARG A 268 31.88 16.97 41.27
CA ARG A 268 32.29 15.57 41.49
C ARG A 268 33.59 15.25 40.75
N VAL A 269 34.42 14.40 41.34
CA VAL A 269 35.65 13.90 40.73
C VAL A 269 35.36 12.59 39.98
N VAL A 270 35.62 12.56 38.67
CA VAL A 270 35.28 11.44 37.77
C VAL A 270 36.51 10.97 36.99
N PRO A 271 36.64 9.66 36.69
CA PRO A 271 37.80 9.12 35.97
C PRO A 271 37.82 9.52 34.49
N ILE A 272 39.03 9.62 33.93
CA ILE A 272 39.28 9.79 32.50
C ILE A 272 39.66 8.43 31.90
N VAL A 273 38.80 7.90 31.02
CA VAL A 273 38.91 6.56 30.42
C VAL A 273 39.27 6.63 28.94
N ALA A 274 39.90 5.58 28.42
CA ALA A 274 40.25 5.46 27.01
C ALA A 274 39.21 4.60 26.27
N ASP A 275 38.49 5.17 25.31
CA ASP A 275 37.46 4.45 24.55
C ASP A 275 37.52 4.78 23.05
N ALA A 276 37.50 3.75 22.21
CA ALA A 276 37.59 3.87 20.76
C ALA A 276 36.30 4.41 20.11
N ALA A 277 35.18 4.45 20.83
CA ALA A 277 33.95 5.09 20.36
C ALA A 277 34.07 6.62 20.25
N VAL A 278 35.03 7.23 20.95
CA VAL A 278 35.29 8.67 20.87
C VAL A 278 36.08 8.97 19.59
N SER A 279 35.59 9.89 18.76
CA SER A 279 36.32 10.33 17.56
C SER A 279 37.29 11.48 17.90
N PRO A 280 38.59 11.39 17.53
CA PRO A 280 39.54 12.50 17.69
C PRO A 280 39.15 13.75 16.90
N GLU A 281 38.45 13.57 15.77
CA GLU A 281 38.09 14.64 14.84
C GLU A 281 36.77 15.33 15.22
N ALA A 282 35.92 14.67 16.01
CA ALA A 282 34.62 15.20 16.42
C ALA A 282 34.75 16.11 17.66
N GLY A 283 34.23 17.33 17.56
CA GLY A 283 34.22 18.29 18.66
C GLY A 283 35.62 18.60 19.20
N SER A 284 35.88 18.25 20.46
CA SER A 284 37.16 18.51 21.13
C SER A 284 38.10 17.30 21.17
N GLY A 285 37.68 16.11 20.74
CA GLY A 285 38.41 14.84 20.92
C GLY A 285 38.23 14.18 22.31
N ALA A 286 37.43 14.80 23.18
CA ALA A 286 37.03 14.29 24.48
C ALA A 286 35.50 14.37 24.64
N LEU A 287 34.91 13.35 25.26
CA LEU A 287 33.47 13.21 25.42
C LEU A 287 33.13 13.09 26.91
N LYS A 288 32.11 13.82 27.38
CA LYS A 288 31.55 13.60 28.72
C LYS A 288 30.81 12.28 28.71
N VAL A 289 30.96 11.46 29.75
CA VAL A 289 30.28 10.17 29.84
C VAL A 289 29.19 10.27 30.89
N THR A 290 27.96 10.13 30.40
CA THR A 290 26.70 10.32 31.12
C THR A 290 25.80 9.09 30.96
N PRO A 291 26.16 7.94 31.58
CA PRO A 291 25.48 6.67 31.30
C PRO A 291 23.96 6.73 31.51
N GLY A 292 23.47 7.60 32.39
CA GLY A 292 22.04 7.75 32.65
C GLY A 292 21.21 8.37 31.51
N HIS A 293 21.82 9.10 30.57
CA HIS A 293 21.11 10.03 29.66
C HIS A 293 21.56 10.01 28.19
N ASP A 294 22.49 9.12 27.81
CA ASP A 294 22.88 8.93 26.41
C ASP A 294 23.24 7.46 26.12
N PRO A 295 22.78 6.87 24.99
CA PRO A 295 23.03 5.46 24.72
C PRO A 295 24.49 5.09 24.46
N VAL A 296 25.25 5.96 23.82
CA VAL A 296 26.68 5.74 23.59
C VAL A 296 27.42 5.83 24.92
N ASP A 297 27.06 6.80 25.76
CA ASP A 297 27.64 6.95 27.10
C ASP A 297 27.29 5.77 28.01
N PHE A 298 26.08 5.21 27.90
CA PHE A 298 25.67 3.99 28.62
C PHE A 298 26.59 2.82 28.26
N GLU A 299 26.81 2.58 26.97
CA GLU A 299 27.69 1.51 26.49
C GLU A 299 29.17 1.73 26.90
N ILE A 300 29.66 2.97 26.90
CA ILE A 300 30.99 3.32 27.44
C ILE A 300 31.03 3.04 28.95
N GLY A 301 29.99 3.44 29.68
CA GLY A 301 29.85 3.22 31.11
C GLY A 301 29.91 1.74 31.47
N GLU A 302 29.21 0.88 30.74
CA GLU A 302 29.27 -0.58 30.93
C GLU A 302 30.66 -1.15 30.63
N ARG A 303 31.32 -0.71 29.55
CA ARG A 303 32.67 -1.20 29.17
C ARG A 303 33.73 -0.88 30.21
N HIS A 304 33.62 0.27 30.88
CA HIS A 304 34.64 0.78 31.82
C HIS A 304 34.21 0.69 33.30
N GLY A 305 33.00 0.20 33.59
CA GLY A 305 32.47 0.08 34.94
C GLY A 305 32.19 1.44 35.62
N LEU A 306 31.73 2.43 34.85
CA LEU A 306 31.36 3.73 35.38
C LEU A 306 29.97 3.67 36.06
N PRO A 307 29.76 4.39 37.17
CA PRO A 307 28.44 4.48 37.79
C PRO A 307 27.39 5.04 36.82
N ILE A 308 26.17 4.54 36.93
CA ILE A 308 25.01 5.09 36.22
C ILE A 308 24.32 6.08 37.15
N LEU A 309 24.26 7.35 36.74
CA LEU A 309 23.58 8.40 37.49
C LEU A 309 22.44 8.99 36.65
N SER A 310 21.21 8.72 37.06
CA SER A 310 20.01 9.28 36.41
C SER A 310 19.50 10.49 37.20
N ILE A 311 19.56 11.67 36.60
CA ILE A 311 19.15 12.94 37.21
C ILE A 311 17.79 13.43 36.71
N LEU A 312 17.17 12.74 35.75
CA LEU A 312 15.89 13.12 35.15
C LEU A 312 14.78 12.22 35.70
N SER A 313 13.68 12.84 36.08
CA SER A 313 12.43 12.19 36.45
C SER A 313 11.60 11.87 35.20
N ALA A 314 10.62 10.98 35.37
CA ALA A 314 9.72 10.54 34.29
C ALA A 314 8.90 11.69 33.64
N ASP A 315 8.75 12.83 34.30
CA ASP A 315 8.04 14.01 33.80
C ASP A 315 8.98 15.06 33.16
N GLY A 316 10.29 14.78 33.08
CA GLY A 316 11.28 15.67 32.50
C GLY A 316 11.86 16.72 33.46
N HIS A 317 11.53 16.67 34.76
CA HIS A 317 12.18 17.49 35.78
C HIS A 317 13.44 16.82 36.35
N LEU A 318 14.40 17.63 36.80
CA LEU A 318 15.61 17.13 37.45
C LEU A 318 15.28 16.68 38.89
N ASN A 319 15.79 15.51 39.28
CA ASN A 319 15.61 14.94 40.62
C ASN A 319 16.73 15.40 41.59
N ASP A 320 16.71 14.88 42.83
CA ASP A 320 17.67 15.27 43.88
C ASP A 320 19.14 14.95 43.54
N GLU A 321 19.41 13.98 42.66
CA GLU A 321 20.77 13.64 42.22
C GLU A 321 21.40 14.75 41.35
N ALA A 322 20.60 15.68 40.84
CA ALA A 322 21.10 16.87 40.14
C ALA A 322 21.69 17.93 41.08
N GLY A 323 21.59 17.76 42.40
CA GLY A 323 22.10 18.71 43.38
C GLY A 323 21.36 20.05 43.33
N GLU A 324 22.08 21.14 43.07
CA GLU A 324 21.52 22.50 43.09
C GLU A 324 20.50 22.77 41.97
N TYR A 325 20.44 21.91 40.96
CA TYR A 325 19.50 22.00 39.84
C TYR A 325 18.21 21.18 40.04
N ALA A 326 18.06 20.52 41.20
CA ALA A 326 16.88 19.71 41.51
C ALA A 326 15.58 20.52 41.44
N GLY A 327 14.55 19.93 40.83
CA GLY A 327 13.22 20.51 40.65
C GLY A 327 13.05 21.41 39.41
N LEU A 328 14.12 21.72 38.69
CA LEU A 328 14.03 22.47 37.43
C LEU A 328 13.54 21.57 36.29
N GLU A 329 12.78 22.14 35.37
CA GLU A 329 12.45 21.50 34.09
C GLU A 329 13.72 21.42 33.22
N ARG A 330 13.92 20.35 32.43
CA ARG A 330 15.20 20.08 31.74
C ARG A 330 15.72 21.21 30.85
N PHE A 331 14.85 21.98 30.19
CA PHE A 331 15.27 23.11 29.36
C PHE A 331 15.57 24.35 30.21
N GLU A 332 14.85 24.56 31.31
CA GLU A 332 15.19 25.59 32.30
C GLU A 332 16.53 25.25 32.99
N ALA A 333 16.76 23.99 33.31
CA ALA A 333 18.02 23.49 33.85
C ALA A 333 19.17 23.71 32.86
N ARG A 334 18.94 23.53 31.56
CA ARG A 334 19.92 23.83 30.51
C ARG A 334 20.39 25.28 30.58
N GLU A 335 19.45 26.22 30.61
CA GLU A 335 19.78 27.64 30.70
C GLU A 335 20.53 27.96 32.00
N ARG A 336 20.09 27.36 33.12
CA ARG A 336 20.71 27.59 34.42
C ARG A 336 22.13 27.03 34.51
N VAL A 337 22.35 25.79 34.09
CA VAL A 337 23.69 25.18 34.07
C VAL A 337 24.63 26.00 33.19
N VAL A 338 24.21 26.41 31.99
CA VAL A 338 25.03 27.25 31.11
C VAL A 338 25.40 28.57 31.78
N SER A 339 24.43 29.27 32.40
CA SER A 339 24.69 30.51 33.12
C SER A 339 25.70 30.35 34.25
N ASP A 340 25.62 29.25 34.99
CA ASP A 340 26.55 28.98 36.09
C ASP A 340 27.95 28.65 35.55
N LEU A 341 28.07 27.89 34.45
CA LEU A 341 29.34 27.62 33.78
C LEU A 341 30.00 28.90 33.24
N GLU A 342 29.23 29.83 32.68
CA GLU A 342 29.72 31.13 32.22
C GLU A 342 30.20 32.00 33.39
N ALA A 343 29.44 32.03 34.50
CA ALA A 343 29.81 32.78 35.70
C ALA A 343 31.14 32.30 36.31
N HIS A 344 31.44 31.02 36.19
CA HIS A 344 32.71 30.42 36.63
C HIS A 344 33.83 30.47 35.56
N GLY A 345 33.57 31.03 34.38
CA GLY A 345 34.54 31.13 33.29
C GLY A 345 34.92 29.78 32.65
N LEU A 346 34.06 28.76 32.81
CA LEU A 346 34.29 27.40 32.34
C LEU A 346 33.79 27.17 30.90
N VAL A 347 33.00 28.08 30.34
CA VAL A 347 32.64 28.06 28.92
C VAL A 347 33.79 28.64 28.09
N GLU A 348 34.32 27.85 27.16
CA GLU A 348 35.34 28.30 26.22
C GLU A 348 34.74 29.00 25.00
N ARG A 349 33.72 28.38 24.41
CA ARG A 349 32.96 28.92 23.28
C ARG A 349 31.62 28.20 23.13
N ILE A 350 30.68 28.86 22.47
CA ILE A 350 29.37 28.30 22.10
C ILE A 350 29.23 28.44 20.59
N GLU A 351 29.00 27.33 19.90
CA GLU A 351 28.87 27.30 18.44
C GLU A 351 27.44 26.91 18.06
N PRO A 352 26.77 27.62 17.12
CA PRO A 352 25.49 27.16 16.57
C PRO A 352 25.65 25.78 15.92
N TYR A 353 24.76 24.85 16.24
CA TYR A 353 24.85 23.47 15.77
C TYR A 353 23.47 22.90 15.47
N THR A 354 23.28 22.38 14.27
CA THR A 354 22.06 21.67 13.89
C THR A 354 22.29 20.18 14.02
N HIS A 355 21.40 19.49 14.72
CA HIS A 355 21.50 18.05 14.91
C HIS A 355 20.13 17.39 14.89
N ALA A 356 20.15 16.08 14.60
CA ALA A 356 18.96 15.26 14.59
C ALA A 356 18.51 14.98 16.03
N VAL A 357 17.36 15.53 16.42
CA VAL A 357 16.72 15.34 17.72
C VAL A 357 15.59 14.33 17.58
N GLY A 358 15.54 13.36 18.49
CA GLY A 358 14.50 12.33 18.53
C GLY A 358 13.20 12.86 19.14
N HIS A 359 12.09 12.66 18.44
CA HIS A 359 10.75 13.07 18.85
C HIS A 359 9.83 11.86 18.92
N CYS A 360 8.94 11.86 19.91
CA CYS A 360 7.88 10.87 20.00
C CYS A 360 6.99 11.01 18.77
N GLN A 361 6.85 9.94 17.97
CA GLN A 361 6.01 9.94 16.77
C GLN A 361 4.55 10.39 17.03
N ARG A 362 4.08 10.25 18.26
CA ARG A 362 2.67 10.45 18.64
C ARG A 362 2.39 11.84 19.22
N SER A 363 3.21 12.28 20.17
CA SER A 363 3.04 13.58 20.84
C SER A 363 3.87 14.69 20.19
N GLY A 364 4.95 14.34 19.48
CA GLY A 364 5.94 15.29 18.97
C GLY A 364 6.91 15.80 20.03
N THR A 365 6.84 15.31 21.27
CA THR A 365 7.72 15.69 22.38
C THR A 365 9.14 15.18 22.14
N ILE A 366 10.17 15.96 22.49
CA ILE A 366 11.55 15.49 22.52
C ILE A 366 11.67 14.31 23.49
N VAL A 367 12.22 13.21 22.99
CA VAL A 367 12.42 11.95 23.71
C VAL A 367 13.65 12.07 24.59
N GLU A 368 13.54 11.57 25.82
CA GLU A 368 14.63 11.54 26.78
C GLU A 368 15.18 10.11 26.90
N PRO A 369 16.49 9.89 26.73
CA PRO A 369 17.11 8.64 27.11
C PRO A 369 17.12 8.53 28.64
N LEU A 370 16.48 7.50 29.20
CA LEU A 370 16.47 7.23 30.64
C LEU A 370 16.85 5.80 30.92
N VAL A 371 17.59 5.56 32.00
CA VAL A 371 17.81 4.20 32.50
C VAL A 371 16.56 3.74 33.24
N SER A 372 16.01 2.61 32.81
CA SER A 372 14.82 2.02 33.39
C SER A 372 14.90 0.51 33.38
N GLU A 373 14.39 -0.12 34.44
CA GLU A 373 14.22 -1.57 34.51
C GLU A 373 13.01 -1.98 33.65
N GLN A 374 13.24 -2.72 32.58
CA GLN A 374 12.21 -3.10 31.59
C GLN A 374 12.34 -4.57 31.19
N TRP A 375 11.31 -5.09 30.52
CA TRP A 375 11.31 -6.41 29.89
C TRP A 375 11.78 -6.31 28.44
N PHE A 376 12.71 -7.19 28.06
CA PHE A 376 13.31 -7.23 26.74
C PHE A 376 13.20 -8.63 26.12
N VAL A 377 13.03 -8.67 24.79
CA VAL A 377 13.21 -9.88 23.99
C VAL A 377 14.61 -9.84 23.37
N ARG A 378 15.39 -10.89 23.59
CA ARG A 378 16.67 -11.16 22.93
C ARG A 378 16.42 -11.59 21.49
N VAL A 379 16.49 -10.64 20.57
CA VAL A 379 16.08 -10.85 19.16
C VAL A 379 17.15 -11.55 18.33
N GLY A 380 18.43 -11.49 18.71
CA GLY A 380 19.53 -12.05 17.92
C GLY A 380 19.30 -13.52 17.52
N PRO A 381 18.97 -14.43 18.46
CA PRO A 381 18.64 -15.82 18.15
C PRO A 381 17.39 -16.02 17.27
N LEU A 382 16.45 -15.06 17.28
CA LEU A 382 15.22 -15.10 16.47
C LEU A 382 15.43 -14.55 15.05
N ALA A 383 16.35 -13.60 14.89
CA ALA A 383 16.59 -12.91 13.63
C ALA A 383 17.28 -13.80 12.58
N GLY A 384 18.18 -14.70 13.01
CA GLY A 384 18.89 -15.64 12.12
C GLY A 384 17.93 -16.52 11.30
N PRO A 385 17.06 -17.32 11.94
CA PRO A 385 16.09 -18.16 11.22
C PRO A 385 15.15 -17.38 10.30
N ALA A 386 14.80 -16.15 10.68
CA ALA A 386 13.96 -15.26 9.89
C ALA A 386 14.68 -14.75 8.63
N LEU A 387 15.96 -14.39 8.74
CA LEU A 387 16.83 -14.08 7.59
C LEU A 387 16.94 -15.27 6.64
N ASP A 388 17.19 -16.46 7.19
CA ASP A 388 17.34 -17.68 6.39
C ASP A 388 16.07 -18.02 5.62
N ALA A 389 14.88 -17.86 6.24
CA ALA A 389 13.60 -18.07 5.56
C ALA A 389 13.42 -17.22 4.30
N VAL A 390 13.93 -15.99 4.32
CA VAL A 390 13.87 -15.08 3.17
C VAL A 390 14.98 -15.42 2.15
N ARG A 391 16.21 -15.65 2.61
CA ARG A 391 17.37 -15.95 1.74
C ARG A 391 17.21 -17.29 0.99
N GLU A 392 16.58 -18.27 1.62
CA GLU A 392 16.25 -19.58 1.04
C GLU A 392 15.05 -19.51 0.06
N GLY A 393 14.34 -18.38 0.02
CA GLY A 393 13.17 -18.19 -0.84
C GLY A 393 11.89 -18.84 -0.32
N ARG A 394 11.84 -19.26 0.96
CA ARG A 394 10.60 -19.72 1.61
C ARG A 394 9.59 -18.58 1.76
N ILE A 395 10.08 -17.37 1.97
CA ILE A 395 9.28 -16.13 1.98
C ILE A 395 9.74 -15.23 0.82
N ARG A 396 8.80 -14.87 -0.06
CA ARG A 396 9.08 -13.99 -1.21
C ARG A 396 8.56 -12.58 -0.98
N PHE A 397 9.40 -11.57 -1.20
CA PHE A 397 8.98 -10.17 -1.19
C PHE A 397 8.58 -9.68 -2.59
N VAL A 398 7.45 -8.96 -2.65
CA VAL A 398 6.95 -8.27 -3.85
C VAL A 398 6.75 -6.79 -3.50
N PRO A 399 7.52 -5.86 -4.08
CA PRO A 399 8.62 -6.07 -5.01
C PRO A 399 9.90 -6.59 -4.31
N GLN A 400 10.71 -7.35 -5.05
CA GLN A 400 11.92 -8.01 -4.53
C GLN A 400 12.93 -7.04 -3.89
N ARG A 401 12.93 -5.74 -4.27
CA ARG A 401 13.86 -4.74 -3.71
C ARG A 401 13.77 -4.61 -2.18
N PHE A 402 12.59 -4.82 -1.57
CA PHE A 402 12.42 -4.71 -0.12
C PHE A 402 13.05 -5.86 0.66
N GLN A 403 13.42 -6.96 0.00
CA GLN A 403 14.18 -8.03 0.63
C GLN A 403 15.48 -7.49 1.23
N ARG A 404 16.22 -6.64 0.49
CA ARG A 404 17.46 -6.03 0.99
C ARG A 404 17.22 -5.09 2.17
N THR A 405 16.11 -4.36 2.15
CA THR A 405 15.69 -3.49 3.24
C THR A 405 15.39 -4.30 4.50
N TYR A 406 14.67 -5.42 4.36
CA TYR A 406 14.40 -6.37 5.43
C TYR A 406 15.68 -6.98 5.98
N GLU A 407 16.56 -7.51 5.12
CA GLU A 407 17.81 -8.15 5.50
C GLU A 407 18.73 -7.21 6.29
N HIS A 408 18.97 -6.01 5.76
CA HIS A 408 19.79 -4.99 6.42
C HIS A 408 19.26 -4.67 7.82
N TRP A 409 17.94 -4.57 7.98
CA TRP A 409 17.36 -4.27 9.28
C TRP A 409 17.50 -5.45 10.25
N MET A 410 17.23 -6.67 9.79
CA MET A 410 17.35 -7.89 10.59
C MET A 410 18.79 -8.20 11.01
N GLU A 411 19.79 -7.83 10.21
CA GLU A 411 21.21 -7.99 10.54
C GLU A 411 21.68 -7.04 11.66
N ASN A 412 21.03 -5.89 11.82
CA ASN A 412 21.41 -4.84 12.77
C ASN A 412 20.42 -4.69 13.94
N ILE A 413 19.47 -5.61 14.07
CA ILE A 413 18.40 -5.51 15.05
C ILE A 413 18.95 -5.65 16.49
N ARG A 414 18.52 -4.74 17.38
CA ARG A 414 18.83 -4.75 18.81
C ARG A 414 17.71 -5.40 19.63
N ASP A 415 18.04 -5.84 20.85
CA ASP A 415 17.08 -6.38 21.81
C ASP A 415 15.87 -5.46 21.96
N TRP A 416 14.69 -6.07 21.92
CA TRP A 416 13.43 -5.34 21.79
C TRP A 416 12.78 -5.13 23.15
N THR A 417 12.62 -3.87 23.56
CA THR A 417 11.85 -3.49 24.75
C THR A 417 10.37 -3.78 24.56
N VAL A 418 9.82 -4.73 25.33
CA VAL A 418 8.43 -5.20 25.19
C VAL A 418 7.50 -4.71 26.30
N SER A 419 7.98 -4.22 27.43
CA SER A 419 7.12 -3.62 28.47
C SER A 419 6.74 -2.17 28.16
N ARG A 420 5.59 -1.73 28.69
CA ARG A 420 5.01 -0.38 28.55
C ARG A 420 4.23 0.00 29.82
N GLN A 421 4.42 1.24 30.29
CA GLN A 421 3.84 1.78 31.53
C GLN A 421 2.47 2.44 31.30
N ILE A 422 1.60 1.77 30.53
CA ILE A 422 0.24 2.22 30.23
C ILE A 422 -0.79 1.26 30.84
N TRP A 423 -2.04 1.71 30.95
CA TRP A 423 -3.08 0.89 31.59
C TRP A 423 -3.79 -0.04 30.62
N TRP A 424 -3.94 0.37 29.36
CA TRP A 424 -4.55 -0.40 28.28
C TRP A 424 -3.52 -1.28 27.57
N GLY A 425 -3.79 -2.58 27.42
CA GLY A 425 -2.89 -3.52 26.76
C GLY A 425 -2.87 -4.90 27.43
N HIS A 426 -2.12 -5.84 26.86
CA HIS A 426 -1.90 -7.15 27.47
C HIS A 426 -0.99 -6.99 28.68
N ARG A 427 -1.45 -7.29 29.90
CA ARG A 427 -0.57 -7.27 31.08
C ARG A 427 0.54 -8.30 30.98
N VAL A 428 1.73 -7.95 31.45
CA VAL A 428 2.86 -8.87 31.56
C VAL A 428 2.45 -10.04 32.49
N PRO A 429 2.60 -11.31 32.06
CA PRO A 429 2.15 -12.48 32.83
C PRO A 429 3.22 -12.91 33.86
N VAL A 430 3.59 -11.97 34.74
CA VAL A 430 4.56 -12.16 35.83
C VAL A 430 3.94 -11.69 37.14
N TRP A 431 4.18 -12.45 38.21
CA TRP A 431 3.72 -12.13 39.57
C TRP A 431 4.90 -12.07 40.53
N TYR A 432 4.96 -10.98 41.30
CA TYR A 432 5.92 -10.75 42.36
C TYR A 432 5.34 -11.23 43.69
N CYS A 433 6.13 -11.96 44.48
CA CYS A 433 5.74 -12.34 45.84
C CYS A 433 6.28 -11.35 46.87
N ASP A 434 5.39 -10.74 47.64
CA ASP A 434 5.77 -9.74 48.66
C ASP A 434 6.44 -10.38 49.90
N ASP A 435 6.36 -11.70 50.06
CA ASP A 435 6.94 -12.43 51.20
C ASP A 435 8.35 -12.98 50.95
N CYS A 436 8.72 -13.26 49.69
CA CYS A 436 9.97 -13.97 49.37
C CYS A 436 10.68 -13.53 48.09
N ASP A 437 10.22 -12.43 47.46
CA ASP A 437 10.77 -11.84 46.23
C ASP A 437 10.84 -12.79 45.01
N HIS A 438 10.20 -13.97 45.09
CA HIS A 438 10.15 -14.93 43.99
C HIS A 438 9.25 -14.42 42.85
N LEU A 439 9.74 -14.58 41.61
CA LEU A 439 9.04 -14.26 40.38
C LEU A 439 8.31 -15.50 39.84
N THR A 440 6.99 -15.45 39.78
CA THR A 440 6.18 -16.49 39.15
C THR A 440 5.80 -16.02 37.74
N VAL A 441 6.10 -16.81 36.71
CA VAL A 441 5.77 -16.51 35.31
C VAL A 441 4.83 -17.59 34.80
N SER A 442 3.64 -17.23 34.33
CA SER A 442 2.57 -18.22 34.09
C SER A 442 1.53 -17.81 33.04
N VAL A 443 1.12 -18.78 32.21
CA VAL A 443 0.04 -18.60 31.22
C VAL A 443 -1.31 -18.44 31.88
N ASP A 444 -1.55 -19.11 33.01
CA ASP A 444 -2.76 -18.98 33.81
C ASP A 444 -2.50 -18.07 35.01
N ASP A 445 -3.53 -17.41 35.53
CA ASP A 445 -3.39 -16.55 36.71
C ASP A 445 -3.17 -17.43 37.96
N PRO A 446 -1.99 -17.35 38.61
CA PRO A 446 -1.74 -18.08 39.84
C PRO A 446 -2.49 -17.45 41.01
N ASP A 447 -2.92 -18.28 41.97
CA ASP A 447 -3.45 -17.84 43.26
C ASP A 447 -2.39 -17.83 44.37
N ARG A 448 -1.20 -18.38 44.08
CA ARG A 448 -0.10 -18.58 45.02
C ARG A 448 1.26 -18.41 44.35
N CYS A 449 2.24 -17.99 45.14
CA CYS A 449 3.64 -17.89 44.74
C CYS A 449 4.23 -19.27 44.40
N GLY A 450 4.94 -19.39 43.28
CA GLY A 450 5.63 -20.62 42.87
C GLY A 450 6.79 -21.04 43.80
N GLY A 451 7.33 -20.11 44.59
CA GLY A 451 8.45 -20.35 45.51
C GLY A 451 8.01 -20.72 46.94
N CYS A 452 7.20 -19.86 47.58
CA CYS A 452 6.80 -20.03 48.99
C CYS A 452 5.35 -20.52 49.20
N ALA A 453 4.57 -20.66 48.12
CA ALA A 453 3.13 -20.98 48.16
C ALA A 453 2.24 -20.00 48.95
N GLY A 454 2.77 -18.83 49.30
CA GLY A 454 2.04 -17.71 49.90
C GLY A 454 1.07 -17.06 48.91
N ALA A 455 0.02 -16.42 49.44
CA ALA A 455 -1.03 -15.78 48.65
C ALA A 455 -0.77 -14.28 48.38
N ALA A 456 0.27 -13.70 49.00
CA ALA A 456 0.68 -12.31 48.79
C ALA A 456 1.49 -12.21 47.49
N ILE A 457 0.76 -12.28 46.37
CA ILE A 457 1.31 -12.09 45.03
C ILE A 457 0.61 -10.95 44.31
N ARG A 458 1.38 -10.16 43.57
CA ARG A 458 0.89 -9.05 42.75
C ARG A 458 1.39 -9.22 41.32
N GLN A 459 0.50 -9.09 40.34
CA GLN A 459 0.89 -9.13 38.93
C GLN A 459 1.65 -7.85 38.56
N ASP A 460 2.64 -7.98 37.69
CA ASP A 460 3.32 -6.86 37.04
C ASP A 460 2.30 -5.86 36.45
N GLU A 461 2.48 -4.59 36.76
CA GLU A 461 1.56 -3.53 36.36
C GLU A 461 1.72 -3.13 34.90
N ASP A 462 2.89 -3.44 34.33
CA ASP A 462 3.23 -3.16 32.95
C ASP A 462 2.34 -3.94 31.97
N THR A 463 2.18 -3.33 30.81
CA THR A 463 1.57 -3.96 29.64
C THR A 463 2.63 -4.28 28.60
N LEU A 464 2.30 -5.14 27.66
CA LEU A 464 3.15 -5.50 26.54
C LEU A 464 2.94 -4.54 25.37
N ASP A 465 4.00 -4.32 24.62
CA ASP A 465 4.02 -3.64 23.33
C ASP A 465 2.94 -4.24 22.41
N THR A 466 2.18 -3.35 21.74
CA THR A 466 1.20 -3.77 20.73
C THR A 466 1.84 -4.65 19.65
N TRP A 467 3.07 -4.36 19.25
CA TRP A 467 3.77 -5.17 18.24
C TRP A 467 4.09 -6.59 18.74
N PHE A 468 4.12 -6.83 20.05
CA PHE A 468 4.26 -8.17 20.63
C PHE A 468 3.03 -9.03 20.39
N SER A 469 1.82 -8.47 20.57
CA SER A 469 0.59 -9.19 20.22
C SER A 469 0.39 -9.28 18.71
N SER A 470 0.60 -8.18 17.98
CA SER A 470 0.33 -8.12 16.55
C SER A 470 1.35 -8.94 15.75
N GLY A 471 2.55 -9.17 16.28
CA GLY A 471 3.49 -10.14 15.73
C GLY A 471 3.03 -11.61 15.82
N LEU A 472 1.97 -11.91 16.58
CA LEU A 472 1.38 -13.26 16.66
C LEU A 472 0.18 -13.44 15.74
N TRP A 473 -0.18 -12.41 14.98
CA TRP A 473 -1.42 -12.37 14.20
C TRP A 473 -1.60 -13.57 13.25
N PRO A 474 -0.56 -14.08 12.54
CA PRO A 474 -0.73 -15.17 11.58
C PRO A 474 -1.24 -16.50 12.16
N HIS A 475 -0.93 -16.78 13.42
CA HIS A 475 -1.27 -18.06 14.06
C HIS A 475 -2.22 -17.89 15.23
N SER A 476 -2.14 -16.79 16.00
CA SER A 476 -3.04 -16.54 17.14
C SER A 476 -4.50 -16.35 16.73
N THR A 477 -4.75 -15.86 15.52
CA THR A 477 -6.10 -15.65 14.98
C THR A 477 -6.74 -16.92 14.43
N LEU A 478 -5.91 -17.94 14.14
CA LEU A 478 -6.30 -19.25 13.64
C LEU A 478 -6.38 -20.31 14.76
N GLY A 479 -6.29 -19.92 16.03
CA GLY A 479 -6.51 -20.81 17.16
C GLY A 479 -5.26 -21.23 17.94
N TRP A 480 -4.04 -20.90 17.46
CA TRP A 480 -2.84 -21.09 18.27
C TRP A 480 -2.97 -20.30 19.58
N PRO A 481 -2.63 -20.87 20.76
CA PRO A 481 -1.73 -22.02 20.99
C PRO A 481 -2.38 -23.40 21.05
N ASP A 482 -3.65 -23.54 20.68
CA ASP A 482 -4.25 -24.86 20.50
C ASP A 482 -3.76 -25.49 19.20
N ALA A 483 -2.92 -26.52 19.30
CA ALA A 483 -2.32 -27.18 18.14
C ALA A 483 -3.33 -28.06 17.38
N ASP A 484 -4.47 -28.41 18.00
CA ASP A 484 -5.52 -29.23 17.42
C ASP A 484 -6.64 -28.38 16.79
N ASP A 485 -6.49 -27.04 16.76
CA ASP A 485 -7.48 -26.16 16.15
C ASP A 485 -7.61 -26.42 14.64
N PRO A 486 -8.82 -26.67 14.12
CA PRO A 486 -9.04 -26.99 12.72
C PRO A 486 -8.66 -25.83 11.77
N ASP A 487 -8.79 -24.58 12.21
CA ASP A 487 -8.45 -23.43 11.39
C ASP A 487 -6.94 -23.30 11.26
N LEU A 488 -6.20 -23.50 12.35
CA LEU A 488 -4.74 -23.54 12.34
C LEU A 488 -4.23 -24.62 11.39
N ALA A 489 -4.78 -25.83 11.48
CA ALA A 489 -4.36 -26.96 10.64
C ALA A 489 -4.67 -26.76 9.15
N ARG A 490 -5.73 -26.01 8.81
CA ARG A 490 -6.20 -25.83 7.43
C ARG A 490 -5.60 -24.61 6.74
N PHE A 491 -5.46 -23.50 7.46
CA PHE A 491 -5.21 -22.17 6.89
C PHE A 491 -3.84 -21.58 7.24
N TYR A 492 -3.00 -22.31 8.00
CA TYR A 492 -1.60 -21.98 8.24
C TYR A 492 -0.66 -22.97 7.50
N PRO A 493 0.44 -22.53 6.87
CA PRO A 493 0.85 -21.13 6.70
C PRO A 493 -0.06 -20.38 5.73
N THR A 494 -0.09 -19.06 5.83
CA THR A 494 -0.90 -18.21 4.95
C THR A 494 -0.21 -17.97 3.60
N GLN A 495 -0.95 -17.54 2.59
CA GLN A 495 -0.40 -17.42 1.23
C GLN A 495 0.16 -16.02 0.96
N VAL A 496 -0.55 -14.97 1.40
CA VAL A 496 -0.16 -13.57 1.14
C VAL A 496 -0.33 -12.73 2.40
N MET A 497 0.74 -12.03 2.77
CA MET A 497 0.73 -10.91 3.72
C MET A 497 0.85 -9.62 2.94
N GLU A 498 -0.28 -8.94 2.75
CA GLU A 498 -0.38 -7.63 2.11
C GLU A 498 -0.19 -6.55 3.17
N THR A 499 0.68 -5.57 2.94
CA THR A 499 0.76 -4.40 3.81
C THR A 499 1.53 -3.22 3.17
N GLY A 500 1.48 -2.06 3.82
CA GLY A 500 2.30 -0.90 3.46
C GLY A 500 3.77 -1.13 3.81
N TYR A 501 4.70 -0.61 3.00
CA TYR A 501 6.13 -0.75 3.30
C TYR A 501 6.57 -0.11 4.62
N ASP A 502 5.75 0.77 5.20
CA ASP A 502 6.06 1.50 6.42
C ASP A 502 6.02 0.61 7.68
N ILE A 503 5.38 -0.56 7.61
CA ILE A 503 5.32 -1.50 8.75
C ILE A 503 6.06 -2.82 8.54
N ILE A 504 6.98 -2.89 7.57
CA ILE A 504 7.86 -4.06 7.37
C ILE A 504 8.61 -4.42 8.66
N PHE A 505 9.19 -3.43 9.33
CA PHE A 505 10.03 -3.65 10.51
C PHE A 505 9.20 -3.88 11.77
N PHE A 506 8.15 -3.08 11.94
CA PHE A 506 7.26 -3.15 13.09
C PHE A 506 6.47 -4.46 13.13
N TRP A 507 6.06 -4.96 11.97
CA TRP A 507 5.05 -6.00 11.91
C TRP A 507 5.50 -7.23 11.14
N VAL A 508 5.85 -7.10 9.85
CA VAL A 508 6.24 -8.27 9.01
C VAL A 508 7.42 -9.01 9.66
N ALA A 509 8.45 -8.30 10.09
CA ALA A 509 9.61 -8.92 10.73
C ALA A 509 9.29 -9.57 12.07
N ARG A 510 8.42 -8.95 12.88
CA ARG A 510 7.95 -9.53 14.16
C ARG A 510 7.14 -10.81 13.93
N MET A 511 6.26 -10.82 12.92
CA MET A 511 5.51 -12.00 12.51
C MET A 511 6.43 -13.14 12.09
N VAL A 512 7.42 -12.88 11.23
CA VAL A 512 8.34 -13.93 10.80
C VAL A 512 9.11 -14.52 11.99
N MET A 513 9.69 -13.69 12.86
CA MET A 513 10.44 -14.18 14.02
C MET A 513 9.58 -14.99 14.98
N LEU A 514 8.43 -14.44 15.40
CA LEU A 514 7.60 -15.06 16.43
C LEU A 514 6.83 -16.28 15.90
N SER A 515 6.43 -16.29 14.63
CA SER A 515 5.80 -17.46 14.02
C SER A 515 6.80 -18.60 13.84
N LEU A 516 8.03 -18.33 13.35
CA LEU A 516 9.07 -19.36 13.26
C LEU A 516 9.38 -19.98 14.63
N TYR A 517 9.41 -19.16 15.69
CA TYR A 517 9.59 -19.64 17.05
C TYR A 517 8.40 -20.50 17.52
N ASN A 518 7.18 -19.95 17.50
CA ASN A 518 5.98 -20.61 18.04
C ASN A 518 5.53 -21.84 17.22
N MET A 519 5.76 -21.82 15.91
CA MET A 519 5.32 -22.84 14.95
C MET A 519 6.47 -23.76 14.52
N ARG A 520 7.55 -23.84 15.32
CA ARG A 520 8.63 -24.82 15.16
C ARG A 520 9.31 -24.79 13.78
N GLY A 521 9.59 -23.59 13.28
CA GLY A 521 10.28 -23.35 12.01
C GLY A 521 9.38 -23.15 10.79
N GLU A 522 8.06 -23.27 10.94
CA GLU A 522 7.10 -22.97 9.88
C GLU A 522 6.92 -21.47 9.67
N ILE A 523 6.96 -21.03 8.40
CA ILE A 523 6.82 -19.62 8.02
C ILE A 523 5.38 -19.12 8.25
N PRO A 524 5.15 -17.83 8.53
CA PRO A 524 3.79 -17.30 8.67
C PRO A 524 3.05 -17.11 7.35
N PHE A 525 3.79 -16.77 6.28
CA PHE A 525 3.25 -16.48 4.95
C PHE A 525 4.27 -16.82 3.86
N GLU A 526 3.77 -17.26 2.69
CA GLU A 526 4.60 -17.56 1.51
C GLU A 526 5.08 -16.29 0.78
N THR A 527 4.21 -15.28 0.66
CA THR A 527 4.51 -14.02 -0.05
C THR A 527 4.20 -12.79 0.80
N VAL A 528 5.15 -11.85 0.88
CA VAL A 528 4.95 -10.49 1.41
C VAL A 528 4.72 -9.55 0.24
N TYR A 529 3.51 -9.04 0.10
CA TYR A 529 3.17 -8.03 -0.89
C TYR A 529 3.18 -6.65 -0.23
N LEU A 530 4.07 -5.77 -0.70
CA LEU A 530 4.25 -4.44 -0.17
C LEU A 530 3.73 -3.40 -1.15
N HIS A 531 2.70 -2.66 -0.76
CA HIS A 531 2.24 -1.50 -1.51
C HIS A 531 2.89 -0.21 -1.00
N GLY A 532 2.84 0.84 -1.84
CA GLY A 532 3.20 2.19 -1.39
C GLY A 532 2.07 2.90 -0.69
N LEU A 533 2.33 4.11 -0.22
CA LEU A 533 1.37 4.93 0.51
C LEU A 533 0.48 5.73 -0.43
N VAL A 534 -0.78 5.91 -0.04
CA VAL A 534 -1.66 6.89 -0.69
C VAL A 534 -1.35 8.28 -0.14
N ARG A 535 -0.92 9.16 -1.04
CA ARG A 535 -0.54 10.54 -0.75
C ARG A 535 -1.64 11.50 -1.18
N ALA A 536 -1.69 12.65 -0.53
CA ALA A 536 -2.51 13.77 -0.98
C ALA A 536 -2.05 14.27 -2.37
N GLU A 537 -2.86 15.12 -3.01
CA GLU A 537 -2.60 15.62 -4.36
C GLU A 537 -1.25 16.36 -4.47
N ASP A 538 -0.87 17.07 -3.41
CA ASP A 538 0.41 17.78 -3.26
C ASP A 538 1.63 16.83 -3.05
N GLY A 539 1.40 15.53 -2.88
CA GLY A 539 2.43 14.51 -2.64
C GLY A 539 2.82 14.34 -1.16
N THR A 540 2.18 15.04 -0.22
CA THR A 540 2.41 14.84 1.21
C THR A 540 1.78 13.53 1.69
N LYS A 541 2.37 12.92 2.73
CA LYS A 541 1.79 11.74 3.40
C LYS A 541 0.48 12.18 4.08
N MET A 542 -0.60 11.44 3.85
CA MET A 542 -1.85 11.64 4.57
C MET A 542 -1.66 11.29 6.05
N SER A 543 -2.02 12.20 6.96
CA SER A 543 -2.03 11.92 8.40
C SER A 543 -3.07 12.75 9.13
N LYS A 544 -3.66 12.19 10.19
CA LYS A 544 -4.64 12.89 11.04
C LYS A 544 -4.05 14.18 11.62
N SER A 545 -2.77 14.15 12.03
CA SER A 545 -2.03 15.30 12.55
C SER A 545 -1.92 16.47 11.55
N ARG A 546 -1.90 16.19 10.24
CA ARG A 546 -1.83 17.21 9.18
C ARG A 546 -3.20 17.65 8.66
N GLY A 547 -4.29 17.01 9.10
CA GLY A 547 -5.65 17.33 8.67
C GLY A 547 -5.92 17.07 7.18
N ASN A 548 -5.07 16.32 6.48
CA ASN A 548 -5.17 16.05 5.03
C ASN A 548 -5.68 14.63 4.73
N VAL A 549 -6.37 13.99 5.68
CA VAL A 549 -6.94 12.65 5.53
C VAL A 549 -8.25 12.73 4.76
N VAL A 550 -8.41 11.86 3.76
CA VAL A 550 -9.66 11.70 3.01
C VAL A 550 -10.40 10.46 3.53
N ASP A 551 -11.64 10.66 3.99
CA ASP A 551 -12.54 9.58 4.38
C ASP A 551 -13.03 8.79 3.15
N PRO A 552 -12.86 7.46 3.10
CA PRO A 552 -13.40 6.64 2.03
C PRO A 552 -14.90 6.75 1.84
N LEU A 553 -15.69 6.93 2.90
CA LEU A 553 -17.15 6.99 2.77
C LEU A 553 -17.59 8.23 1.97
N ALA A 554 -16.94 9.38 2.19
CA ALA A 554 -17.21 10.59 1.43
C ALA A 554 -16.91 10.44 -0.07
N VAL A 555 -15.86 9.67 -0.42
CA VAL A 555 -15.53 9.37 -1.82
C VAL A 555 -16.55 8.39 -2.43
N ILE A 556 -16.95 7.37 -1.68
CA ILE A 556 -17.97 6.38 -2.09
C ILE A 556 -19.30 7.08 -2.37
N GLU A 557 -19.75 7.98 -1.49
CA GLU A 557 -21.02 8.70 -1.67
C GLU A 557 -21.05 9.50 -2.98
N ARG A 558 -19.90 10.06 -3.40
CA ARG A 558 -19.81 10.90 -4.60
C ARG A 558 -19.55 10.15 -5.89
N TYR A 559 -18.76 9.07 -5.84
CA TYR A 559 -18.25 8.39 -7.04
C TYR A 559 -18.62 6.91 -7.13
N GLY A 560 -19.05 6.29 -6.03
CA GLY A 560 -19.24 4.85 -5.90
C GLY A 560 -17.97 4.11 -5.44
N THR A 561 -18.17 2.97 -4.81
CA THR A 561 -17.12 2.08 -4.29
C THR A 561 -16.28 1.49 -5.41
N ASP A 562 -16.89 1.06 -6.52
CA ASP A 562 -16.15 0.53 -7.66
C ASP A 562 -15.19 1.58 -8.27
N ALA A 563 -15.60 2.85 -8.30
CA ALA A 563 -14.76 3.92 -8.80
C ALA A 563 -13.56 4.18 -7.88
N LEU A 564 -13.78 4.16 -6.56
CA LEU A 564 -12.73 4.26 -5.56
C LEU A 564 -11.72 3.11 -5.70
N ARG A 565 -12.20 1.86 -5.71
CA ARG A 565 -11.37 0.65 -5.86
C ARG A 565 -10.55 0.68 -7.13
N TYR A 566 -11.17 0.99 -8.27
CA TYR A 566 -10.48 1.14 -9.55
C TYR A 566 -9.36 2.20 -9.46
N THR A 567 -9.64 3.34 -8.83
CA THR A 567 -8.69 4.46 -8.75
C THR A 567 -7.46 4.10 -7.90
N VAL A 568 -7.66 3.49 -6.73
CA VAL A 568 -6.54 3.12 -5.85
C VAL A 568 -5.73 1.96 -6.43
N VAL A 569 -6.33 1.06 -7.22
CA VAL A 569 -5.59 -0.05 -7.85
C VAL A 569 -4.86 0.40 -9.11
N SER A 570 -5.52 1.15 -10.01
CA SER A 570 -4.93 1.59 -11.29
C SER A 570 -3.70 2.49 -11.15
N GLY A 571 -3.48 3.08 -9.97
CA GLY A 571 -2.30 3.90 -9.68
C GLY A 571 -1.22 3.16 -8.88
N SER A 572 -1.47 1.89 -8.54
CA SER A 572 -0.58 1.11 -7.70
C SER A 572 0.37 0.27 -8.56
N SER A 573 1.67 0.54 -8.46
CA SER A 573 2.68 -0.49 -8.72
C SER A 573 3.21 -0.94 -7.36
N PRO A 574 3.48 -2.24 -7.14
CA PRO A 574 3.98 -2.72 -5.86
C PRO A 574 5.15 -1.87 -5.35
N GLY A 575 5.03 -1.37 -4.12
CA GLY A 575 6.02 -0.55 -3.45
C GLY A 575 6.13 0.91 -3.87
N ASN A 576 5.31 1.41 -4.80
CA ASN A 576 5.33 2.81 -5.22
C ASN A 576 4.15 3.59 -4.63
N ASP A 577 4.44 4.79 -4.13
CA ASP A 577 3.42 5.70 -3.64
C ASP A 577 2.56 6.23 -4.78
N GLN A 578 1.30 6.54 -4.48
CA GLN A 578 0.37 7.07 -5.46
C GLN A 578 -0.38 8.29 -4.93
N ARG A 579 -0.83 9.14 -5.86
CA ARG A 579 -1.66 10.30 -5.56
C ARG A 579 -3.10 10.02 -5.92
N LEU A 580 -3.99 10.41 -5.01
CA LEU A 580 -5.41 10.48 -5.30
C LEU A 580 -5.71 11.81 -5.98
N SER A 581 -6.43 11.76 -7.10
CA SER A 581 -6.86 12.96 -7.84
C SER A 581 -8.31 12.79 -8.29
N GLU A 582 -9.08 13.86 -8.23
CA GLU A 582 -10.50 13.87 -8.58
C GLU A 582 -10.77 13.44 -10.02
N GLU A 583 -9.94 13.89 -10.98
CA GLU A 583 -10.02 13.50 -12.40
C GLU A 583 -9.98 11.97 -12.60
N ARG A 584 -9.18 11.26 -11.79
CA ARG A 584 -9.07 9.79 -11.87
C ARG A 584 -10.31 9.10 -11.31
N LEU A 585 -10.89 9.62 -10.23
CA LEU A 585 -12.15 9.13 -9.67
C LEU A 585 -13.31 9.32 -10.67
N GLU A 586 -13.37 10.48 -11.33
CA GLU A 586 -14.35 10.74 -12.39
C GLU A 586 -14.20 9.78 -13.57
N ALA A 587 -12.96 9.55 -14.03
CA ALA A 587 -12.68 8.61 -15.10
C ALA A 587 -13.10 7.17 -14.72
N ALA A 588 -12.85 6.76 -13.48
CA ALA A 588 -13.24 5.45 -12.96
C ALA A 588 -14.77 5.28 -12.88
N ARG A 589 -15.49 6.29 -12.38
CA ARG A 589 -16.97 6.31 -12.39
C ARG A 589 -17.52 6.23 -13.81
N ASN A 590 -16.91 6.95 -14.75
CA ASN A 590 -17.32 6.93 -16.15
C ASN A 590 -17.09 5.55 -16.79
N LEU A 591 -16.04 4.83 -16.38
CA LEU A 591 -15.81 3.44 -16.79
C LEU A 591 -16.91 2.51 -16.28
N ALA A 592 -17.30 2.60 -15.00
CA ALA A 592 -18.41 1.82 -14.44
C ALA A 592 -19.70 2.06 -15.24
N ASN A 593 -20.01 3.33 -15.53
CA ASN A 593 -21.18 3.70 -16.32
C ASN A 593 -21.07 3.26 -17.79
N LYS A 594 -19.88 3.19 -18.37
CA LYS A 594 -19.66 2.64 -19.72
C LYS A 594 -19.92 1.13 -19.73
N LEU A 595 -19.44 0.39 -18.72
CA LEU A 595 -19.71 -1.04 -18.55
C LEU A 595 -21.21 -1.31 -18.42
N TRP A 596 -21.90 -0.54 -17.58
CA TRP A 596 -23.36 -0.56 -17.47
C TRP A 596 -24.05 -0.36 -18.82
N ASN A 597 -23.70 0.71 -19.55
CA ASN A 597 -24.35 1.04 -20.81
C ASN A 597 -24.08 0.03 -21.93
N ALA A 598 -22.85 -0.49 -22.02
CA ALA A 598 -22.52 -1.56 -22.96
C ALA A 598 -23.33 -2.82 -22.66
N SER A 599 -23.45 -3.19 -21.39
CA SER A 599 -24.19 -4.38 -20.95
C SER A 599 -25.70 -4.23 -21.14
N ARG A 600 -26.26 -3.07 -20.78
CA ARG A 600 -27.65 -2.68 -21.08
C ARG A 600 -27.95 -2.81 -22.56
N PHE A 601 -27.02 -2.36 -23.41
CA PHE A 601 -27.17 -2.47 -24.84
C PHE A 601 -27.22 -3.93 -25.30
N VAL A 602 -26.27 -4.77 -24.87
CA VAL A 602 -26.26 -6.20 -25.20
C VAL A 602 -27.53 -6.89 -24.73
N LEU A 603 -27.95 -6.68 -23.48
CA LEU A 603 -29.17 -7.27 -22.91
C LEU A 603 -30.43 -6.81 -23.67
N SER A 604 -30.47 -5.56 -24.14
CA SER A 604 -31.61 -5.05 -24.93
C SER A 604 -31.74 -5.67 -26.33
N MET A 605 -30.68 -6.31 -26.85
CA MET A 605 -30.73 -7.02 -28.13
C MET A 605 -31.34 -8.41 -28.01
N ILE A 606 -31.41 -8.96 -26.79
CA ILE A 606 -31.88 -10.31 -26.52
C ILE A 606 -33.41 -10.33 -26.49
N GLU A 607 -33.98 -11.22 -27.29
CA GLU A 607 -35.40 -11.49 -27.40
C GLU A 607 -35.72 -12.83 -26.74
N GLU A 608 -37.01 -13.13 -26.57
CA GLU A 608 -37.41 -14.45 -26.06
C GLU A 608 -37.21 -15.52 -27.14
N GLY A 609 -36.56 -16.63 -26.79
CA GLY A 609 -36.32 -17.75 -27.72
C GLY A 609 -35.00 -17.70 -28.49
N ASP A 610 -34.13 -16.70 -28.26
CA ASP A 610 -32.77 -16.74 -28.81
C ASP A 610 -31.96 -17.90 -28.25
N ASP A 611 -31.11 -18.49 -29.09
CA ASP A 611 -30.08 -19.42 -28.64
C ASP A 611 -28.88 -18.65 -28.08
N LEU A 612 -28.70 -18.72 -26.76
CA LEU A 612 -27.60 -18.10 -26.03
C LEU A 612 -26.56 -19.13 -25.55
N ALA A 613 -26.54 -20.33 -26.13
CA ALA A 613 -25.58 -21.37 -25.78
C ALA A 613 -24.13 -20.86 -25.93
N PRO A 614 -23.20 -21.28 -25.05
CA PRO A 614 -21.79 -20.94 -25.19
C PRO A 614 -21.26 -21.31 -26.59
N PRO A 615 -20.62 -20.37 -27.32
CA PRO A 615 -20.12 -20.62 -28.66
C PRO A 615 -18.96 -21.62 -28.65
N ARG A 616 -18.79 -22.33 -29.76
CA ARG A 616 -17.60 -23.15 -30.05
C ARG A 616 -16.81 -22.49 -31.17
N LEU A 617 -15.48 -22.52 -31.09
CA LEU A 617 -14.66 -22.01 -32.18
C LEU A 617 -14.77 -22.96 -33.38
N GLU A 618 -15.51 -22.54 -34.40
CA GLU A 618 -15.73 -23.27 -35.63
C GLU A 618 -15.47 -22.35 -36.83
N SER A 619 -15.06 -22.92 -37.97
CA SER A 619 -14.84 -22.16 -39.20
C SER A 619 -16.13 -21.56 -39.79
N SER A 620 -17.29 -22.02 -39.33
CA SER A 620 -18.63 -21.54 -39.68
C SER A 620 -18.95 -20.18 -39.03
N LEU A 621 -18.30 -19.83 -37.92
CA LEU A 621 -18.47 -18.54 -37.28
C LEU A 621 -17.97 -17.40 -38.18
N ALA A 622 -18.62 -16.25 -38.08
CA ALA A 622 -18.18 -15.07 -38.79
C ALA A 622 -16.77 -14.65 -38.35
N LEU A 623 -16.06 -13.92 -39.22
CA LEU A 623 -14.68 -13.53 -38.98
C LEU A 623 -14.54 -12.70 -37.68
N GLU A 624 -15.44 -11.74 -37.48
CA GLU A 624 -15.48 -10.89 -36.29
C GLU A 624 -15.81 -11.65 -35.00
N ASP A 625 -16.58 -12.73 -35.10
CA ASP A 625 -16.91 -13.59 -33.95
C ASP A 625 -15.69 -14.42 -33.53
N ARG A 626 -15.02 -15.05 -34.50
CA ARG A 626 -13.75 -15.77 -34.26
C ARG A 626 -12.67 -14.84 -33.70
N TRP A 627 -12.58 -13.63 -34.25
CA TRP A 627 -11.65 -12.62 -33.79
C TRP A 627 -11.88 -12.27 -32.31
N ILE A 628 -13.09 -11.86 -31.90
CA ILE A 628 -13.32 -11.44 -30.52
C ILE A 628 -13.14 -12.59 -29.52
N LEU A 629 -13.50 -13.82 -29.90
CA LEU A 629 -13.28 -15.01 -29.08
C LEU A 629 -11.78 -15.28 -28.86
N SER A 630 -10.96 -15.12 -29.90
CA SER A 630 -9.50 -15.22 -29.81
C SER A 630 -8.91 -14.12 -28.92
N ARG A 631 -9.35 -12.88 -29.12
CA ARG A 631 -8.87 -11.73 -28.33
C ARG A 631 -9.25 -11.86 -26.86
N ARG A 632 -10.45 -12.33 -26.55
CA ARG A 632 -10.86 -12.68 -25.20
C ARG A 632 -9.97 -13.78 -24.61
N ALA A 633 -9.67 -14.85 -25.35
CA ALA A 633 -8.81 -15.90 -24.85
C ALA A 633 -7.42 -15.39 -24.46
N ARG A 634 -6.84 -14.50 -25.28
CA ARG A 634 -5.57 -13.82 -24.95
C ARG A 634 -5.68 -12.87 -23.76
N LEU A 635 -6.82 -12.17 -23.61
CA LEU A 635 -7.06 -11.34 -22.44
C LEU A 635 -7.06 -12.17 -21.16
N VAL A 636 -7.81 -13.26 -21.13
CA VAL A 636 -7.87 -14.18 -19.98
C VAL A 636 -6.47 -14.68 -19.63
N GLN A 637 -5.71 -15.13 -20.63
CA GLN A 637 -4.32 -15.57 -20.42
C GLN A 637 -3.45 -14.46 -19.81
N ALA A 638 -3.48 -13.25 -20.38
CA ALA A 638 -2.66 -12.13 -19.91
C ALA A 638 -3.05 -11.70 -18.48
N VAL A 639 -4.35 -11.65 -18.17
CA VAL A 639 -4.85 -11.25 -16.85
C VAL A 639 -4.47 -12.29 -15.80
N GLU A 640 -4.66 -13.58 -16.07
CA GLU A 640 -4.25 -14.66 -15.18
C GLU A 640 -2.74 -14.61 -14.87
N GLU A 641 -1.89 -14.43 -15.90
CA GLU A 641 -0.44 -14.29 -15.72
C GLU A 641 -0.05 -13.06 -14.90
N LEU A 642 -0.75 -11.94 -15.06
CA LEU A 642 -0.49 -10.69 -14.33
C LEU A 642 -0.93 -10.79 -12.86
N LEU A 643 -2.09 -11.40 -12.59
CA LEU A 643 -2.57 -11.66 -11.23
C LEU A 643 -1.60 -12.57 -10.47
N GLN A 644 -1.10 -13.64 -11.10
CA GLN A 644 -0.08 -14.53 -10.52
C GLN A 644 1.25 -13.81 -10.19
N LYS A 645 1.57 -12.74 -10.92
CA LYS A 645 2.75 -11.88 -10.70
C LYS A 645 2.47 -10.71 -9.75
N PHE A 646 1.26 -10.58 -9.23
CA PHE A 646 0.78 -9.46 -8.43
C PHE A 646 0.82 -8.10 -9.17
N GLU A 647 0.75 -8.10 -10.50
CA GLU A 647 0.70 -6.90 -11.34
C GLU A 647 -0.77 -6.47 -11.56
N LEU A 648 -1.48 -6.18 -10.46
CA LEU A 648 -2.93 -5.97 -10.45
C LEU A 648 -3.38 -4.76 -11.28
N ALA A 649 -2.62 -3.66 -11.23
CA ALA A 649 -2.90 -2.47 -12.04
C ALA A 649 -2.76 -2.74 -13.54
N GLU A 650 -1.79 -3.58 -13.91
CA GLU A 650 -1.57 -3.97 -15.30
C GLU A 650 -2.70 -4.85 -15.81
N ALA A 651 -3.13 -5.83 -15.02
CA ALA A 651 -4.30 -6.65 -15.33
C ALA A 651 -5.53 -5.76 -15.57
N LEU A 652 -5.79 -4.81 -14.67
CA LEU A 652 -6.90 -3.87 -14.78
C LEU A 652 -6.81 -2.98 -16.04
N ARG A 653 -5.60 -2.57 -16.44
CA ARG A 653 -5.38 -1.82 -17.68
C ARG A 653 -5.74 -2.65 -18.91
N HIS A 654 -5.27 -3.90 -18.98
CA HIS A 654 -5.60 -4.82 -20.07
C HIS A 654 -7.11 -5.08 -20.18
N LEU A 655 -7.79 -5.23 -19.04
CA LEU A 655 -9.25 -5.38 -18.99
C LEU A 655 -9.97 -4.15 -19.53
N ARG A 656 -9.59 -2.95 -19.07
CA ARG A 656 -10.15 -1.69 -19.56
C ARG A 656 -9.96 -1.54 -21.06
N ASP A 657 -8.74 -1.75 -21.55
CA ASP A 657 -8.38 -1.54 -22.95
C ASP A 657 -9.14 -2.52 -23.86
N PHE A 658 -9.23 -3.80 -23.50
CA PHE A 658 -10.05 -4.74 -24.26
C PHE A 658 -11.54 -4.37 -24.23
N PHE A 659 -12.08 -4.06 -23.06
CA PHE A 659 -13.50 -3.69 -22.91
C PHE A 659 -13.84 -2.48 -23.79
N TRP A 660 -13.00 -1.44 -23.75
CA TRP A 660 -13.27 -0.20 -24.45
C TRP A 660 -12.92 -0.29 -25.94
N GLU A 661 -11.67 -0.64 -26.25
CA GLU A 661 -11.10 -0.52 -27.60
C GLU A 661 -11.38 -1.72 -28.50
N GLU A 662 -11.76 -2.88 -27.96
CA GLU A 662 -12.05 -4.08 -28.77
C GLU A 662 -13.53 -4.48 -28.67
N PHE A 663 -14.07 -4.61 -27.46
CA PHE A 663 -15.45 -5.05 -27.27
C PHE A 663 -16.46 -3.94 -27.59
N ALA A 664 -16.38 -2.80 -26.89
CA ALA A 664 -17.37 -1.73 -27.03
C ALA A 664 -17.26 -0.98 -28.36
N ASP A 665 -16.06 -0.56 -28.76
CA ASP A 665 -15.86 0.29 -29.95
C ASP A 665 -15.94 -0.49 -31.28
N TRP A 666 -15.72 -1.81 -31.26
CA TRP A 666 -15.76 -2.64 -32.46
C TRP A 666 -16.80 -3.73 -32.39
N TYR A 667 -16.64 -4.73 -31.52
CA TYR A 667 -17.44 -5.95 -31.62
C TYR A 667 -18.95 -5.70 -31.42
N ILE A 668 -19.32 -4.88 -30.44
CA ILE A 668 -20.72 -4.47 -30.24
C ILE A 668 -21.26 -3.74 -31.49
N GLU A 669 -20.49 -2.83 -32.08
CA GLU A 669 -20.92 -2.10 -33.29
C GLU A 669 -21.03 -2.99 -34.53
N LEU A 670 -20.20 -4.02 -34.65
CA LEU A 670 -20.29 -5.03 -35.72
C LEU A 670 -21.53 -5.91 -35.55
N ALA A 671 -21.76 -6.41 -34.33
CA ALA A 671 -22.94 -7.19 -34.02
C ALA A 671 -24.23 -6.40 -34.28
N LYS A 672 -24.25 -5.09 -34.01
CA LYS A 672 -25.38 -4.20 -34.38
C LYS A 672 -25.71 -4.20 -35.86
N VAL A 673 -24.72 -4.32 -36.74
CA VAL A 673 -24.96 -4.35 -38.20
C VAL A 673 -25.70 -5.62 -38.56
N ARG A 674 -25.26 -6.76 -38.04
CA ARG A 674 -25.85 -8.08 -38.29
C ARG A 674 -27.24 -8.23 -37.68
N VAL A 675 -27.41 -7.88 -36.40
CA VAL A 675 -28.71 -7.95 -35.72
C VAL A 675 -29.76 -7.07 -36.41
N ARG A 676 -29.40 -5.86 -36.85
CA ARG A 676 -30.33 -4.99 -37.61
C ARG A 676 -30.69 -5.53 -39.00
N SER A 677 -29.88 -6.41 -39.57
CA SER A 677 -30.18 -7.12 -40.82
C SER A 677 -30.99 -8.41 -40.60
N GLY A 678 -31.38 -8.73 -39.37
CA GLY A 678 -32.14 -9.93 -39.01
C GLY A 678 -31.28 -11.14 -38.64
N ASP A 679 -29.95 -11.01 -38.63
CA ASP A 679 -29.05 -12.08 -38.23
C ASP A 679 -28.83 -12.09 -36.70
N ARG A 680 -29.35 -13.12 -36.03
CA ARG A 680 -29.27 -13.31 -34.57
C ARG A 680 -28.03 -14.09 -34.12
N SER A 681 -27.22 -14.62 -35.04
CA SER A 681 -26.03 -15.43 -34.71
C SER A 681 -24.92 -14.77 -33.88
N PRO A 682 -24.73 -13.42 -33.83
CA PRO A 682 -23.71 -12.83 -32.95
C PRO A 682 -24.10 -12.77 -31.45
N LEU A 683 -25.37 -13.02 -31.09
CA LEU A 683 -25.85 -12.90 -29.70
C LEU A 683 -25.19 -13.85 -28.71
N PRO A 684 -25.08 -15.18 -28.97
CA PRO A 684 -24.39 -16.08 -28.07
C PRO A 684 -22.93 -15.66 -27.83
N VAL A 685 -22.25 -15.12 -28.84
CA VAL A 685 -20.87 -14.62 -28.73
C VAL A 685 -20.80 -13.31 -27.91
N LEU A 686 -21.70 -12.35 -28.16
CA LEU A 686 -21.80 -11.12 -27.37
C LEU A 686 -22.00 -11.43 -25.87
N VAL A 687 -22.94 -12.32 -25.58
CA VAL A 687 -23.26 -12.72 -24.20
C VAL A 687 -22.09 -13.46 -23.56
N ASP A 688 -21.40 -14.33 -24.29
CA ASP A 688 -20.26 -15.10 -23.79
C ASP A 688 -19.03 -14.22 -23.48
N VAL A 689 -18.74 -13.25 -24.35
CA VAL A 689 -17.67 -12.27 -24.13
C VAL A 689 -18.05 -11.30 -22.99
N LEU A 690 -19.31 -10.89 -22.90
CA LEU A 690 -19.79 -10.04 -21.81
C LEU A 690 -19.70 -10.77 -20.45
N ASP A 691 -20.19 -12.01 -20.35
CA ASP A 691 -20.08 -12.83 -19.13
C ASP A 691 -18.61 -12.98 -18.70
N SER A 692 -17.72 -13.27 -19.65
CA SER A 692 -16.28 -13.35 -19.39
C SER A 692 -15.72 -12.02 -18.86
N LEU A 693 -16.09 -10.89 -19.46
CA LEU A 693 -15.66 -9.58 -18.99
C LEU A 693 -16.15 -9.27 -17.58
N LEU A 694 -17.43 -9.55 -17.28
CA LEU A 694 -17.99 -9.32 -15.95
C LEU A 694 -17.24 -10.12 -14.88
N ARG A 695 -16.96 -11.40 -15.15
CA ARG A 695 -16.16 -12.24 -14.25
C ARG A 695 -14.74 -11.72 -14.07
N LEU A 696 -14.08 -11.31 -15.15
CA LEU A 696 -12.72 -10.77 -15.08
C LEU A 696 -12.63 -9.44 -14.33
N PHE A 697 -13.63 -8.56 -14.49
CA PHE A 697 -13.71 -7.28 -13.78
C PHE A 697 -14.16 -7.42 -12.33
N HIS A 698 -14.86 -8.51 -11.96
CA HIS A 698 -15.48 -8.65 -10.65
C HIS A 698 -14.53 -8.47 -9.46
N PRO A 699 -13.29 -9.00 -9.46
CA PRO A 699 -12.34 -8.71 -8.39
C PRO A 699 -12.07 -7.20 -8.19
N PHE A 700 -12.12 -6.41 -9.26
CA PHE A 700 -11.78 -4.98 -9.25
C PHE A 700 -12.98 -4.07 -9.00
N MET A 701 -14.11 -4.38 -9.63
CA MET A 701 -15.35 -3.58 -9.61
C MET A 701 -16.55 -4.48 -9.24
N PRO A 702 -16.62 -4.96 -7.99
CA PRO A 702 -17.52 -6.05 -7.62
C PRO A 702 -19.00 -5.68 -7.68
N PHE A 703 -19.40 -4.42 -7.51
CA PHE A 703 -20.82 -4.08 -7.40
C PHE A 703 -21.52 -3.95 -8.75
N VAL A 704 -20.97 -3.14 -9.65
CA VAL A 704 -21.53 -2.95 -11.00
C VAL A 704 -21.50 -4.26 -11.78
N THR A 705 -20.47 -5.09 -11.59
CA THR A 705 -20.36 -6.38 -12.28
C THR A 705 -21.37 -7.38 -11.78
N GLU A 706 -21.57 -7.49 -10.46
CA GLU A 706 -22.58 -8.36 -9.85
C GLU A 706 -23.99 -7.96 -10.29
N GLU A 707 -24.29 -6.67 -10.28
CA GLU A 707 -25.60 -6.15 -10.67
C GLU A 707 -25.93 -6.45 -12.14
N ILE A 708 -24.96 -6.26 -13.03
CA ILE A 708 -25.12 -6.59 -14.45
C ILE A 708 -25.23 -8.11 -14.64
N TRP A 709 -24.39 -8.87 -13.95
CA TRP A 709 -24.34 -10.32 -14.09
C TRP A 709 -25.62 -10.99 -13.60
N GLY A 710 -26.24 -10.52 -12.51
CA GLY A 710 -27.53 -11.02 -12.07
C GLY A 710 -28.62 -10.91 -13.16
N ARG A 711 -28.60 -9.83 -13.96
CA ARG A 711 -29.51 -9.68 -15.11
C ARG A 711 -29.13 -10.59 -16.27
N LEU A 712 -27.84 -10.78 -16.51
CA LEU A 712 -27.33 -11.71 -17.52
C LEU A 712 -27.72 -13.16 -17.18
N ALA A 713 -27.55 -13.56 -15.91
CA ALA A 713 -27.89 -14.88 -15.40
C ALA A 713 -29.39 -15.18 -15.50
N ALA A 714 -30.26 -14.15 -15.41
CA ALA A 714 -31.69 -14.32 -15.59
C ALA A 714 -32.09 -14.71 -17.04
N VAL A 715 -31.29 -14.34 -18.05
CA VAL A 715 -31.55 -14.69 -19.46
C VAL A 715 -30.65 -15.82 -19.97
N ARG A 716 -29.47 -16.01 -19.39
CA ARG A 716 -28.55 -17.12 -19.63
C ARG A 716 -28.04 -17.61 -18.26
N PRO A 717 -28.76 -18.56 -17.63
CA PRO A 717 -28.34 -19.12 -16.36
C PRO A 717 -26.92 -19.66 -16.40
N ASP A 718 -26.19 -19.49 -15.30
CA ASP A 718 -24.84 -20.00 -15.15
C ASP A 718 -24.82 -21.52 -15.30
N ALA A 719 -23.94 -22.04 -16.15
CA ALA A 719 -23.83 -23.48 -16.37
C ALA A 719 -23.38 -24.24 -15.13
N GLY A 720 -22.66 -23.58 -14.22
CA GLY A 720 -22.25 -24.11 -12.92
C GLY A 720 -23.30 -23.94 -11.82
N GLY A 721 -24.42 -23.29 -12.10
CA GLY A 721 -25.49 -23.03 -11.13
C GLY A 721 -25.11 -22.02 -10.04
N ALA A 722 -24.13 -21.15 -10.28
CA ALA A 722 -23.74 -20.14 -9.31
C ALA A 722 -24.90 -19.16 -9.02
N PRO A 723 -25.25 -18.90 -7.75
CA PRO A 723 -26.34 -17.99 -7.41
C PRO A 723 -25.97 -16.51 -7.54
N MET A 724 -24.67 -16.18 -7.48
CA MET A 724 -24.11 -14.83 -7.51
C MET A 724 -22.75 -14.86 -8.23
N LEU A 725 -22.34 -13.73 -8.83
CA LEU A 725 -21.08 -13.61 -9.56
C LEU A 725 -19.87 -13.85 -8.67
N LEU A 726 -19.92 -13.38 -7.42
CA LEU A 726 -18.87 -13.59 -6.40
C LEU A 726 -18.46 -15.06 -6.21
N VAL A 727 -19.37 -16.01 -6.48
CA VAL A 727 -19.13 -17.45 -6.36
C VAL A 727 -19.20 -18.18 -7.70
N ALA A 728 -19.28 -17.43 -8.81
CA ALA A 728 -19.27 -18.00 -10.14
C ALA A 728 -17.82 -18.29 -10.59
N ARG A 729 -17.65 -19.32 -11.42
CA ARG A 729 -16.32 -19.75 -11.92
C ARG A 729 -15.58 -18.61 -12.63
N TYR A 730 -14.32 -18.37 -12.27
CA TYR A 730 -13.43 -17.45 -12.97
C TYR A 730 -13.01 -18.02 -14.33
N PRO A 731 -12.89 -17.21 -15.41
CA PRO A 731 -12.34 -17.67 -16.68
C PRO A 731 -10.86 -18.07 -16.53
N GLU A 732 -10.52 -19.30 -16.92
CA GLU A 732 -9.15 -19.82 -16.85
C GLU A 732 -8.51 -19.90 -18.23
N ALA A 733 -7.22 -19.55 -18.33
CA ALA A 733 -6.46 -19.54 -19.58
C ALA A 733 -6.52 -20.89 -20.30
N ARG A 734 -6.39 -22.00 -19.55
CA ARG A 734 -6.47 -23.36 -20.10
C ARG A 734 -7.82 -23.67 -20.74
N ALA A 735 -8.91 -23.13 -20.18
CA ALA A 735 -10.28 -23.42 -20.66
C ALA A 735 -10.59 -22.68 -21.95
N VAL A 736 -9.97 -21.51 -22.17
CA VAL A 736 -10.19 -20.67 -23.34
C VAL A 736 -9.10 -20.81 -24.41
N ALA A 737 -8.04 -21.57 -24.16
CA ALA A 737 -6.91 -21.73 -25.08
C ALA A 737 -7.31 -22.18 -26.49
N ALA A 738 -8.36 -23.01 -26.60
CA ALA A 738 -8.89 -23.50 -27.88
C ALA A 738 -9.56 -22.42 -28.74
N PHE A 739 -9.83 -21.23 -28.20
CA PHE A 739 -10.43 -20.10 -28.93
C PHE A 739 -9.38 -19.21 -29.61
N ILE A 740 -8.08 -19.43 -29.39
CA ILE A 740 -7.02 -18.62 -30.01
C ILE A 740 -6.95 -18.91 -31.51
N ASP A 741 -7.14 -17.87 -32.31
CA ASP A 741 -7.23 -17.91 -33.77
C ASP A 741 -6.42 -16.76 -34.39
N GLY A 742 -5.11 -17.00 -34.56
CA GLY A 742 -4.21 -15.99 -35.12
C GLY A 742 -4.53 -15.58 -36.55
N ALA A 743 -5.19 -16.44 -37.33
CA ALA A 743 -5.62 -16.11 -38.69
C ALA A 743 -6.77 -15.09 -38.67
N ALA A 744 -7.79 -15.31 -37.83
CA ALA A 744 -8.88 -14.35 -37.64
C ALA A 744 -8.36 -13.00 -37.11
N GLU A 745 -7.39 -13.01 -36.19
CA GLU A 745 -6.72 -11.80 -35.70
C GLU A 745 -6.03 -11.00 -36.82
N GLY A 746 -5.29 -11.68 -37.70
CA GLY A 746 -4.64 -11.06 -38.85
C GLY A 746 -5.62 -10.50 -39.87
N GLU A 747 -6.61 -11.31 -40.29
CA GLU A 747 -7.65 -10.91 -41.24
C GLU A 747 -8.45 -9.71 -40.72
N PHE A 748 -8.87 -9.72 -39.46
CA PHE A 748 -9.64 -8.63 -38.88
C PHE A 748 -8.80 -7.36 -38.67
N SER A 749 -7.50 -7.49 -38.36
CA SER A 749 -6.62 -6.32 -38.28
C SER A 749 -6.58 -5.53 -39.58
N CYS A 750 -6.61 -6.21 -40.73
CA CYS A 750 -6.68 -5.56 -42.04
C CYS A 750 -7.95 -4.71 -42.19
N VAL A 751 -9.11 -5.27 -41.78
CA VAL A 751 -10.40 -4.57 -41.82
C VAL A 751 -10.41 -3.36 -40.89
N ARG A 752 -9.84 -3.50 -39.70
CA ARG A 752 -9.68 -2.41 -38.73
C ARG A 752 -8.85 -1.27 -39.30
N ASP A 753 -7.77 -1.57 -40.00
CA ASP A 753 -6.90 -0.59 -40.63
C ASP A 753 -7.62 0.16 -41.75
N PHE A 754 -8.45 -0.51 -42.57
CA PHE A 754 -9.27 0.17 -43.57
C PHE A 754 -10.27 1.15 -42.96
N VAL A 755 -11.02 0.72 -41.95
CA VAL A 755 -11.99 1.60 -41.27
C VAL A 755 -11.29 2.80 -40.63
N ARG A 756 -10.15 2.58 -39.95
CA ARG A 756 -9.35 3.66 -39.35
C ARG A 756 -8.82 4.62 -40.42
N ALA A 757 -8.30 4.10 -41.53
CA ALA A 757 -7.80 4.93 -42.63
C ALA A 757 -8.90 5.80 -43.22
N ILE A 758 -10.09 5.24 -43.50
CA ILE A 758 -11.24 6.01 -43.99
C ILE A 758 -11.64 7.09 -42.98
N ARG A 759 -11.78 6.74 -41.68
CA ARG A 759 -12.13 7.70 -40.63
C ARG A 759 -11.09 8.81 -40.48
N ASN A 760 -9.80 8.47 -40.56
CA ASN A 760 -8.71 9.44 -40.49
C ASN A 760 -8.77 10.40 -41.67
N VAL A 761 -8.92 9.91 -42.90
CA VAL A 761 -9.07 10.77 -44.10
C VAL A 761 -10.29 11.68 -43.93
N ARG A 762 -11.44 11.15 -43.48
CA ARG A 762 -12.64 11.96 -43.23
C ARG A 762 -12.39 13.05 -42.19
N SER A 763 -11.74 12.73 -41.08
CA SER A 763 -11.41 13.68 -40.01
C SER A 763 -10.43 14.76 -40.48
N GLU A 764 -9.35 14.37 -41.17
CA GLU A 764 -8.37 15.28 -41.75
C GLU A 764 -9.00 16.25 -42.75
N LYS A 765 -9.95 15.75 -43.54
CA LYS A 765 -10.71 16.53 -44.54
C LYS A 765 -11.96 17.18 -43.95
N ARG A 766 -12.14 17.13 -42.62
CA ARG A 766 -13.26 17.72 -41.86
C ARG A 766 -14.64 17.34 -42.43
N VAL A 767 -14.76 16.14 -42.96
CA VAL A 767 -16.05 15.57 -43.37
C VAL A 767 -16.89 15.38 -42.10
N GLU A 768 -18.11 15.89 -42.14
CA GLU A 768 -19.06 15.75 -41.03
C GLU A 768 -19.23 14.27 -40.62
N ALA A 769 -19.22 14.00 -39.32
CA ALA A 769 -19.19 12.64 -38.77
C ALA A 769 -20.35 11.75 -39.25
N GLY A 770 -21.54 12.33 -39.44
CA GLY A 770 -22.73 11.62 -39.93
C GLY A 770 -22.81 11.43 -41.45
N ARG A 771 -21.98 12.15 -42.22
CA ARG A 771 -22.05 12.15 -43.68
C ARG A 771 -21.43 10.88 -44.28
N TRP A 772 -22.18 10.25 -45.18
CA TRP A 772 -21.72 9.12 -45.99
C TRP A 772 -20.82 9.61 -47.14
N VAL A 773 -19.71 8.91 -47.36
CA VAL A 773 -18.77 9.17 -48.46
C VAL A 773 -18.57 7.91 -49.29
N GLU A 774 -18.29 8.05 -50.57
CA GLU A 774 -17.82 6.92 -51.38
C GLU A 774 -16.38 6.58 -50.99
N ALA A 775 -16.03 5.29 -50.97
CA ALA A 775 -14.66 4.86 -50.71
C ALA A 775 -14.32 3.58 -51.47
N TYR A 776 -13.03 3.39 -51.73
CA TYR A 776 -12.47 2.21 -52.38
C TYR A 776 -11.40 1.61 -51.48
N VAL A 777 -11.46 0.30 -51.26
CA VAL A 777 -10.38 -0.51 -50.69
C VAL A 777 -9.71 -1.23 -51.84
N VAL A 778 -8.40 -1.04 -51.98
CA VAL A 778 -7.61 -1.53 -53.11
C VAL A 778 -6.50 -2.44 -52.58
N GLY A 779 -6.41 -3.68 -53.07
CA GLY A 779 -5.28 -4.57 -52.79
C GLY A 779 -5.64 -6.05 -52.83
N ALA A 780 -4.84 -6.85 -53.56
CA ALA A 780 -5.10 -8.27 -53.81
C ALA A 780 -5.24 -9.12 -52.54
N GLU A 781 -4.36 -8.95 -51.55
CA GLU A 781 -4.36 -9.77 -50.32
C GLU A 781 -5.45 -9.39 -49.31
N ALA A 782 -6.01 -8.19 -49.41
CA ALA A 782 -6.95 -7.66 -48.42
C ALA A 782 -8.40 -7.56 -48.93
N THR A 783 -8.63 -7.90 -50.20
CA THR A 783 -9.97 -7.94 -50.82
C THR A 783 -10.89 -8.92 -50.12
N ALA A 784 -10.48 -10.16 -49.85
CA ALA A 784 -11.38 -11.17 -49.30
C ALA A 784 -11.94 -10.81 -47.89
N PRO A 785 -11.13 -10.38 -46.90
CA PRO A 785 -11.65 -9.93 -45.61
C PRO A 785 -12.48 -8.65 -45.70
N ALA A 786 -12.04 -7.67 -46.50
CA ALA A 786 -12.79 -6.43 -46.70
C ALA A 786 -14.16 -6.68 -47.34
N GLU A 787 -14.23 -7.66 -48.23
CA GLU A 787 -15.46 -7.99 -48.93
C GLU A 787 -16.45 -8.74 -48.06
N ARG A 788 -15.96 -9.68 -47.25
CA ARG A 788 -16.77 -10.38 -46.25
C ARG A 788 -17.40 -9.40 -45.25
N LEU A 789 -16.66 -8.37 -44.85
CA LEU A 789 -17.09 -7.37 -43.86
C LEU A 789 -17.56 -6.05 -44.48
N ARG A 790 -17.85 -6.00 -45.79
CA ARG A 790 -18.23 -4.77 -46.49
C ARG A 790 -19.35 -3.99 -45.78
N PRO A 791 -20.50 -4.58 -45.40
CA PRO A 791 -21.58 -3.83 -44.74
C PRO A 791 -21.12 -3.21 -43.40
N ALA A 792 -20.21 -3.88 -42.72
CA ALA A 792 -19.66 -3.43 -41.45
C ALA A 792 -18.67 -2.27 -41.65
N ILE A 793 -17.80 -2.36 -42.66
CA ILE A 793 -16.89 -1.27 -43.04
C ILE A 793 -17.69 -0.04 -43.47
N GLU A 794 -18.73 -0.22 -44.31
CA GLU A 794 -19.61 0.87 -44.72
C GLU A 794 -20.15 1.61 -43.49
N GLN A 795 -20.77 0.87 -42.57
CA GLN A 795 -21.41 1.45 -41.40
C GLN A 795 -20.41 2.12 -40.45
N LEU A 796 -19.32 1.44 -40.10
CA LEU A 796 -18.33 1.93 -39.15
C LEU A 796 -17.57 3.13 -39.70
N ALA A 797 -17.19 3.09 -40.98
CA ALA A 797 -16.43 4.17 -41.60
C ALA A 797 -17.31 5.31 -42.12
N ARG A 798 -18.64 5.10 -42.18
CA ARG A 798 -19.61 5.91 -42.94
C ARG A 798 -19.20 6.07 -44.41
N ALA A 799 -18.85 4.94 -45.03
CA ALA A 799 -18.41 4.88 -46.40
C ALA A 799 -19.41 4.10 -47.26
N ARG A 800 -20.30 4.78 -47.99
CA ARG A 800 -21.29 4.14 -48.87
C ARG A 800 -21.43 4.94 -50.19
N PRO A 801 -21.32 4.27 -51.36
CA PRO A 801 -20.92 2.87 -51.53
C PRO A 801 -19.45 2.65 -51.17
N LEU A 802 -19.14 1.48 -50.60
CA LEU A 802 -17.77 0.99 -50.49
C LEU A 802 -17.48 0.05 -51.65
N HIS A 803 -16.42 0.31 -52.40
CA HIS A 803 -15.92 -0.55 -53.47
C HIS A 803 -14.69 -1.31 -52.99
N VAL A 804 -14.61 -2.61 -53.25
CA VAL A 804 -13.43 -3.43 -52.94
C VAL A 804 -12.90 -3.96 -54.26
N VAL A 805 -11.68 -3.55 -54.61
CA VAL A 805 -11.11 -3.78 -55.94
C VAL A 805 -9.73 -4.41 -55.85
N GLY A 806 -9.43 -5.29 -56.80
CA GLY A 806 -8.16 -6.03 -56.83
C GLY A 806 -6.98 -5.18 -57.29
N SER A 807 -7.23 -4.21 -58.17
CA SER A 807 -6.20 -3.37 -58.77
C SER A 807 -6.42 -1.87 -58.53
N ALA A 808 -5.31 -1.14 -58.57
CA ALA A 808 -5.25 0.31 -58.48
C ALA A 808 -6.01 1.04 -59.59
N GLU A 809 -6.17 0.39 -60.74
CA GLU A 809 -6.73 0.94 -61.98
C GLU A 809 -8.26 1.01 -61.94
N GLU A 810 -8.89 0.21 -61.07
CA GLU A 810 -10.34 0.16 -60.86
C GLU A 810 -10.85 1.23 -59.88
N ALA A 811 -9.94 1.98 -59.24
CA ALA A 811 -10.28 3.08 -58.35
C ALA A 811 -10.13 4.44 -59.07
N PRO A 812 -10.97 5.44 -58.76
CA PRO A 812 -10.83 6.78 -59.33
C PRO A 812 -9.45 7.38 -59.02
N SER A 813 -8.87 8.05 -60.01
CA SER A 813 -7.52 8.65 -59.93
C SER A 813 -7.52 10.18 -59.82
N ALA A 814 -8.64 10.84 -60.14
CA ALA A 814 -8.77 12.29 -60.11
C ALA A 814 -9.68 12.76 -58.97
N GLY A 815 -9.27 13.82 -58.26
CA GLY A 815 -10.06 14.39 -57.16
C GLY A 815 -10.21 13.45 -55.96
N VAL A 816 -9.23 12.57 -55.74
CA VAL A 816 -9.25 11.56 -54.68
C VAL A 816 -8.23 11.87 -53.59
N VAL A 817 -8.49 11.37 -52.39
CA VAL A 817 -7.51 11.32 -51.30
C VAL A 817 -7.19 9.86 -51.03
N GLN A 818 -5.90 9.51 -51.00
CA GLN A 818 -5.45 8.14 -50.78
C GLN A 818 -4.75 7.99 -49.43
N SER A 819 -4.91 6.82 -48.82
CA SER A 819 -4.15 6.41 -47.63
C SER A 819 -3.57 5.02 -47.87
N VAL A 820 -2.24 4.92 -47.82
CA VAL A 820 -1.49 3.68 -48.05
C VAL A 820 -1.31 2.94 -46.73
N LEU A 821 -1.67 1.66 -46.72
CA LEU A 821 -1.57 0.75 -45.59
C LEU A 821 -0.61 -0.40 -45.92
N PRO A 822 -0.11 -1.14 -44.92
CA PRO A 822 0.76 -2.30 -45.19
C PRO A 822 0.12 -3.37 -46.08
N VAL A 823 -1.21 -3.53 -46.00
CA VAL A 823 -1.98 -4.60 -46.66
C VAL A 823 -2.80 -4.14 -47.87
N GLY A 824 -2.68 -2.86 -48.25
CA GLY A 824 -3.46 -2.28 -49.36
C GLY A 824 -3.50 -0.76 -49.29
N ARG A 825 -4.49 -0.14 -49.93
CA ARG A 825 -4.73 1.30 -49.81
C ARG A 825 -6.22 1.60 -49.83
N VAL A 826 -6.57 2.74 -49.24
CA VAL A 826 -7.94 3.28 -49.27
C VAL A 826 -7.94 4.53 -50.16
N VAL A 827 -8.94 4.67 -51.03
CA VAL A 827 -9.13 5.83 -51.91
C VAL A 827 -10.51 6.43 -51.67
N LEU A 828 -10.59 7.73 -51.40
CA LEU A 828 -11.86 8.45 -51.23
C LEU A 828 -11.99 9.54 -52.31
N PRO A 829 -12.93 9.43 -53.27
CA PRO A 829 -13.24 10.51 -54.21
C PRO A 829 -14.01 11.62 -53.50
N LEU A 830 -13.28 12.63 -53.02
CA LEU A 830 -13.85 13.78 -52.30
C LEU A 830 -13.97 15.03 -53.21
N GLY A 831 -13.81 14.87 -54.52
CA GLY A 831 -13.97 15.93 -55.52
C GLY A 831 -15.36 16.56 -55.44
N GLY A 832 -15.44 17.79 -54.94
CA GLY A 832 -16.70 18.55 -54.73
C GLY A 832 -17.11 18.71 -53.26
N LEU A 833 -16.40 18.07 -52.34
CA LEU A 833 -16.69 18.08 -50.89
C LEU A 833 -15.72 18.92 -50.05
N VAL A 834 -14.61 19.30 -50.66
CA VAL A 834 -13.49 19.99 -50.02
C VAL A 834 -13.23 21.26 -50.84
N ASP A 835 -13.21 22.41 -50.18
CA ASP A 835 -12.73 23.66 -50.78
C ASP A 835 -11.22 23.48 -51.07
N ILE A 836 -10.89 23.22 -52.33
CA ILE A 836 -9.53 22.90 -52.78
C ILE A 836 -8.58 24.05 -52.47
N GLU A 837 -9.04 25.30 -52.54
CA GLU A 837 -8.24 26.50 -52.27
C GLU A 837 -7.95 26.61 -50.75
N ALA A 838 -8.97 26.41 -49.92
CA ALA A 838 -8.83 26.38 -48.47
C ALA A 838 -7.96 25.19 -48.00
N GLU A 839 -8.05 24.05 -48.68
CA GLU A 839 -7.28 22.85 -48.36
C GLU A 839 -5.81 22.97 -48.79
N ARG A 840 -5.51 23.57 -49.96
CA ARG A 840 -4.13 23.90 -50.34
C ARG A 840 -3.50 24.86 -49.35
N SER A 841 -4.24 25.89 -48.92
CA SER A 841 -3.79 26.83 -47.92
C SER A 841 -3.53 26.15 -46.56
N ARG A 842 -4.44 25.26 -46.12
CA ARG A 842 -4.30 24.49 -44.88
C ARG A 842 -3.12 23.54 -44.91
N LEU A 843 -2.97 22.74 -45.97
CA LEU A 843 -1.85 21.81 -46.13
C LEU A 843 -0.52 22.57 -46.23
N GLY A 844 -0.49 23.69 -46.93
CA GLY A 844 0.64 24.62 -46.94
C GLY A 844 1.03 25.08 -45.52
N ALA A 845 0.05 25.52 -44.73
CA ALA A 845 0.27 25.94 -43.34
C ALA A 845 0.74 24.79 -42.42
N GLN A 846 0.23 23.56 -42.61
CA GLN A 846 0.68 22.39 -41.86
C GLN A 846 2.10 21.96 -42.26
N ILE A 847 2.45 22.03 -43.55
CA ILE A 847 3.81 21.77 -44.04
C ILE A 847 4.80 22.80 -43.48
N GLU A 848 4.43 24.08 -43.44
CA GLU A 848 5.21 25.17 -42.83
C GLU A 848 5.44 24.93 -41.33
N ARG A 849 4.36 24.61 -40.58
CA ARG A 849 4.43 24.33 -39.15
C ARG A 849 5.32 23.12 -38.85
N LEU A 850 5.12 22.01 -39.56
CA LEU A 850 5.94 20.82 -39.41
C LEU A 850 7.39 21.05 -39.86
N SER A 851 7.62 21.89 -40.87
CA SER A 851 8.99 22.25 -41.28
C SER A 851 9.71 23.04 -40.18
N THR A 852 8.99 23.94 -39.48
CA THR A 852 9.52 24.68 -38.33
C THR A 852 9.79 23.74 -37.14
N GLU A 853 8.90 22.79 -36.86
CA GLU A 853 9.10 21.80 -35.80
C GLU A 853 10.27 20.85 -36.11
N ILE A 854 10.35 20.35 -37.35
CA ILE A 854 11.47 19.52 -37.82
C ILE A 854 12.79 20.28 -37.66
N ALA A 855 12.86 21.55 -38.08
CA ALA A 855 14.07 22.35 -37.93
C ALA A 855 14.48 22.51 -36.45
N ARG A 856 13.52 22.76 -35.55
CA ARG A 856 13.78 22.80 -34.10
C ARG A 856 14.29 21.46 -33.55
N LEU A 857 13.66 20.35 -33.94
CA LEU A 857 14.04 19.01 -33.49
C LEU A 857 15.41 18.60 -34.04
N GLU A 858 15.69 18.88 -35.31
CA GLU A 858 17.00 18.67 -35.93
C GLU A 858 18.09 19.48 -35.23
N GLN A 859 17.83 20.76 -34.92
CA GLN A 859 18.78 21.61 -34.20
C GLN A 859 19.01 21.13 -32.76
N LYS A 860 17.96 20.66 -32.08
CA LYS A 860 18.05 20.10 -30.72
C LYS A 860 18.82 18.77 -30.71
N LEU A 861 18.58 17.88 -31.68
CA LEU A 861 19.25 16.59 -31.80
C LEU A 861 20.69 16.69 -32.36
N ALA A 862 20.99 17.75 -33.11
CA ALA A 862 22.35 18.07 -33.57
C ALA A 862 23.23 18.71 -32.46
N ASN A 863 22.63 19.16 -31.35
CA ASN A 863 23.38 19.70 -30.22
C ASN A 863 24.03 18.55 -29.42
N GLU A 864 25.36 18.45 -29.52
CA GLU A 864 26.16 17.43 -28.84
C GLU A 864 25.99 17.44 -27.31
N GLN A 865 25.78 18.61 -26.70
CA GLN A 865 25.51 18.69 -25.25
C GLN A 865 24.16 18.08 -24.86
N PHE A 866 23.13 18.20 -25.71
CA PHE A 866 21.82 17.60 -25.46
C PHE A 866 21.90 16.07 -25.58
N ARG A 867 22.54 15.55 -26.63
CA ARG A 867 22.73 14.10 -26.81
C ARG A 867 23.58 13.45 -25.71
N ALA A 868 24.56 14.16 -25.18
CA ALA A 868 25.43 13.63 -24.12
C ALA A 868 24.82 13.71 -22.72
N ARG A 869 23.93 14.69 -22.45
CA ARG A 869 23.38 14.93 -21.09
C ARG A 869 21.94 14.43 -20.90
N ALA A 870 21.15 14.27 -21.96
CA ALA A 870 19.77 13.81 -21.84
C ALA A 870 19.70 12.26 -21.69
N PRO A 871 18.76 11.72 -20.89
CA PRO A 871 18.56 10.28 -20.78
C PRO A 871 18.22 9.62 -22.13
N ALA A 872 18.72 8.40 -22.38
CA ALA A 872 18.51 7.68 -23.64
C ALA A 872 17.03 7.56 -24.09
N PRO A 873 16.04 7.31 -23.19
CA PRO A 873 14.62 7.28 -23.59
C PRO A 873 14.10 8.64 -24.08
N VAL A 874 14.65 9.75 -23.55
CA VAL A 874 14.28 11.10 -23.96
C VAL A 874 14.84 11.41 -25.34
N VAL A 875 16.08 11.00 -25.62
CA VAL A 875 16.68 11.13 -26.96
C VAL A 875 15.92 10.29 -27.98
N ALA A 876 15.63 9.02 -27.66
CA ALA A 876 14.86 8.12 -28.52
C ALA A 876 13.45 8.67 -28.83
N LYS A 877 12.77 9.25 -27.83
CA LYS A 877 11.46 9.88 -28.00
C LYS A 877 11.52 11.09 -28.93
N GLU A 878 12.56 11.92 -28.83
CA GLU A 878 12.72 13.07 -29.73
C GLU A 878 13.11 12.65 -31.16
N GLU A 879 13.89 11.57 -31.31
CA GLU A 879 14.21 10.97 -32.61
C GLU A 879 12.97 10.35 -33.28
N GLU A 880 12.14 9.66 -32.51
CA GLU A 880 10.85 9.14 -32.96
C GLU A 880 9.89 10.27 -33.35
N ARG A 881 9.87 11.35 -32.56
CA ARG A 881 9.09 12.56 -32.85
C ARG A 881 9.56 13.23 -34.16
N LEU A 882 10.86 13.33 -34.38
CA LEU A 882 11.44 13.83 -35.64
C LEU A 882 11.06 12.92 -36.82
N ALA A 883 11.17 11.60 -36.67
CA ALA A 883 10.80 10.65 -37.70
C ALA A 883 9.30 10.72 -38.03
N SER A 884 8.45 10.85 -37.02
CA SER A 884 7.01 11.03 -37.17
C SER A 884 6.67 12.34 -37.89
N ALA A 885 7.25 13.46 -37.47
CA ALA A 885 7.04 14.77 -38.10
C ALA A 885 7.50 14.77 -39.57
N ARG A 886 8.62 14.11 -39.90
CA ARG A 886 9.09 13.94 -41.29
C ARG A 886 8.12 13.11 -42.12
N ARG A 887 7.60 11.99 -41.58
CA ARG A 887 6.58 11.16 -42.26
C ARG A 887 5.29 11.95 -42.50
N GLN A 888 4.79 12.68 -41.51
CA GLN A 888 3.61 13.53 -41.65
C GLN A 888 3.80 14.63 -42.68
N ARG A 889 4.95 15.33 -42.67
CA ARG A 889 5.25 16.36 -43.68
C ARG A 889 5.35 15.76 -45.09
N ALA A 890 5.94 14.58 -45.23
CA ALA A 890 5.99 13.87 -46.51
C ALA A 890 4.58 13.49 -47.00
N GLY A 891 3.72 13.00 -46.10
CA GLY A 891 2.31 12.74 -46.37
C GLY A 891 1.57 13.99 -46.85
N PHE A 892 1.69 15.11 -46.14
CA PHE A 892 1.04 16.37 -46.56
C PHE A 892 1.60 16.93 -47.87
N ARG A 893 2.89 16.76 -48.16
CA ARG A 893 3.47 17.12 -49.47
C ARG A 893 2.93 16.25 -50.60
N GLY A 894 2.78 14.94 -50.37
CA GLY A 894 2.11 14.02 -51.29
C GLY A 894 0.67 14.45 -51.56
N SER A 895 -0.11 14.69 -50.50
CA SER A 895 -1.49 15.17 -50.63
C SER A 895 -1.59 16.55 -51.31
N LEU A 896 -0.63 17.45 -51.12
CA LEU A 896 -0.59 18.74 -51.80
C LEU A 896 -0.29 18.59 -53.30
N GLN A 897 0.56 17.63 -53.68
CA GLN A 897 0.81 17.27 -55.08
C GLN A 897 -0.42 16.63 -55.74
N GLU A 898 -1.17 15.80 -55.02
CA GLU A 898 -2.40 15.16 -55.50
C GLU A 898 -3.57 16.15 -55.68
N LEU A 899 -3.52 17.29 -55.00
CA LEU A 899 -4.48 18.41 -55.12
C LEU A 899 -4.07 19.47 -56.18
N SER A 900 -2.93 19.27 -56.84
CA SER A 900 -2.41 20.14 -57.92
C SER A 900 -2.85 19.62 -59.27
#